data_AF-A0A9E2S6S2-F1
#
_entry.id   AF-A0A9E2S6S2-F1
#
_cell.length_a   1.000
_cell.length_b   1.000
_cell.length_c   1.000
_cell.angle_alpha   90.00
_cell.angle_beta   90.00
_cell.angle_gamma   90.00
#
_symmetry.space_group_name_H-M   'P 1'
#
loop_
_entity.id
_entity.type
_entity.pdbx_description
1 polymer ?
#
loop_
_entity_poly.entity_id
_entity_poly.type
_entity_poly.pdbx_seq_one_letter_code
_entity_poly.pdbx_strand_id
1 'polypeptide(L)'
;MKIASTTLALILLAIALYRCVDSTRPATAVELTYVGTEKCKSCHQNEYDRYLSSDHFHAMDSASPHSVKGNFENATFISHGDTSFFYKKGDHYFVRTLDSTGKKKEFAISYTFGWKPLQQYLVQFSDGRIQTLPFCWDTRPVNEGGQRWFHIYGKENILPGDELFWTGINQNWNFMCADCHTTNYSKNYDFIANTYHSTWTESKVSCESCHGPASGHINWAGKKSMDDSLKGFAINISSKKVSWVFNKERGIAYPSQIEKNDMLIETCARCHARASRISDNYHHGASFLQTHIPSTINTNNYYEDGQIKEEDYEYGSFLQSKMYAQGVTCMNCHDPHTMQIKIQGNALCYSCHAPEKFDVVEHTHHEKNSSGATCVGCHMPVTNYMVIDGRRDHSIRIPRPDLSKNMDAPNACNKCHTDKTTEWITKFFTQWYGDKLPKQKTYGELSQLIAKNIPGSDAAWSELMTVANYPAIIKATALETNNRFYSQRSIDQINMQLKSNDPNLRLNALRAISPLPSTIAQPAVLPLLNDPALTVRREALNVLLPFYAELPQAGRQRFDAVMNEAITMERNLSDRPEGYLNQGILFAGTGKVDDAEQVYLLGINRFPKNSSLYMNLADLYRMKQNEAKVKEILDKGLQIFPRNGALHYALALWHVRKGDKKEGVAELQKAIQLEPSNAAFNYGYAVAMHDMEDAGKAIALLERFTKTYGNDPSIINGLISFYSDMKQQGKVEYYSKLRKDVFGY
;
A
#
# COMPACT_ATOMS: atom_id res chain seq x y z
N MET A 1 24.30 53.64 -33.34
CA MET A 1 22.87 53.68 -32.91
C MET A 1 21.90 52.96 -33.85
N LYS A 2 22.29 51.87 -34.55
CA LYS A 2 21.36 51.07 -35.39
C LYS A 2 21.28 49.58 -35.02
N ILE A 3 22.05 49.13 -34.03
CA ILE A 3 22.10 47.71 -33.61
C ILE A 3 21.25 47.47 -32.34
N ALA A 4 21.01 48.50 -31.51
CA ALA A 4 20.19 48.36 -30.30
C ALA A 4 18.67 48.25 -30.58
N SER A 5 18.18 48.82 -31.68
CA SER A 5 16.73 48.79 -32.01
C SER A 5 16.27 47.45 -32.58
N THR A 6 17.14 46.68 -33.24
CA THR A 6 16.80 45.37 -33.80
C THR A 6 16.74 44.27 -32.72
N THR A 7 17.61 44.33 -31.71
CA THR A 7 17.57 43.38 -30.57
C THR A 7 16.36 43.61 -29.68
N LEU A 8 15.96 44.87 -29.46
CA LEU A 8 14.76 45.19 -28.67
C LEU A 8 13.47 44.80 -29.40
N ALA A 9 13.43 44.94 -30.73
CA ALA A 9 12.30 44.48 -31.54
C ALA A 9 12.16 42.95 -31.57
N LEU A 10 13.27 42.19 -31.62
CA LEU A 10 13.27 40.73 -31.55
C LEU A 10 12.85 40.19 -30.17
N ILE A 11 13.24 40.87 -29.09
CA ILE A 11 12.81 40.50 -27.72
C ILE A 11 11.32 40.81 -27.51
N LEU A 12 10.82 41.95 -28.03
CA LEU A 12 9.39 42.26 -27.97
C LEU A 12 8.54 41.34 -28.86
N LEU A 13 9.05 40.90 -30.02
CA LEU A 13 8.39 39.91 -30.87
C LEU A 13 8.39 38.50 -30.24
N ALA A 14 9.46 38.13 -29.53
CA ALA A 14 9.53 36.88 -28.78
C ALA A 14 8.59 36.88 -27.56
N ILE A 15 8.43 38.01 -26.86
CA ILE A 15 7.47 38.17 -25.76
C ILE A 15 6.02 38.21 -26.29
N ALA A 16 5.78 38.80 -27.46
CA ALA A 16 4.47 38.79 -28.11
C ALA A 16 4.10 37.39 -28.66
N LEU A 17 5.07 36.64 -29.21
CA LEU A 17 4.86 35.25 -29.64
C LEU A 17 4.72 34.28 -28.45
N TYR A 18 5.39 34.54 -27.32
CA TYR A 18 5.16 33.78 -26.08
C TYR A 18 3.78 34.06 -25.46
N ARG A 19 3.19 35.24 -25.72
CA ARG A 19 1.83 35.60 -25.30
C ARG A 19 0.73 35.21 -26.29
N CYS A 20 1.04 34.93 -27.54
CA CYS A 20 0.06 34.55 -28.57
C CYS A 20 -0.06 33.03 -28.81
N VAL A 21 0.77 32.19 -28.20
CA VAL A 21 0.60 30.71 -28.22
C VAL A 21 -0.34 30.23 -27.09
N ASP A 22 -0.79 31.12 -26.20
CA ASP A 22 -1.72 30.78 -25.10
C ASP A 22 -3.20 31.13 -25.42
N SER A 23 -3.54 31.44 -26.68
CA SER A 23 -4.91 31.82 -27.08
C SER A 23 -5.79 30.66 -27.56
N THR A 24 -5.41 29.42 -27.29
CA THR A 24 -6.32 28.26 -27.34
C THR A 24 -6.40 27.52 -26.00
N ARG A 25 -6.13 28.21 -24.89
CA ARG A 25 -6.71 27.76 -23.62
C ARG A 25 -8.23 27.92 -23.75
N PRO A 26 -9.03 26.85 -23.62
CA PRO A 26 -10.46 27.03 -23.40
C PRO A 26 -10.62 28.01 -22.23
N ALA A 27 -11.62 28.90 -22.31
CA ALA A 27 -11.93 29.85 -21.24
C ALA A 27 -11.77 29.14 -19.89
N THR A 28 -10.83 29.61 -19.06
CA THR A 28 -10.45 28.96 -17.81
C THR A 28 -11.73 28.64 -17.05
N ALA A 29 -12.04 27.34 -16.93
CA ALA A 29 -13.14 26.89 -16.09
C ALA A 29 -12.99 27.56 -14.73
N VAL A 30 -14.06 28.13 -14.20
CA VAL A 30 -14.04 28.76 -12.88
C VAL A 30 -13.48 27.75 -11.88
N GLU A 31 -12.34 28.07 -11.28
CA GLU A 31 -11.71 27.18 -10.30
C GLU A 31 -12.66 27.04 -9.10
N LEU A 32 -13.15 25.82 -8.88
CA LEU A 32 -14.03 25.52 -7.76
C LEU A 32 -13.21 25.48 -6.47
N THR A 33 -13.77 26.04 -5.41
CA THR A 33 -13.09 26.23 -4.13
C THR A 33 -13.86 25.55 -3.01
N TYR A 34 -13.13 25.13 -1.98
CA TYR A 34 -13.70 24.63 -0.74
C TYR A 34 -14.30 25.78 0.06
N VAL A 35 -15.47 25.56 0.65
CA VAL A 35 -16.25 26.61 1.35
C VAL A 35 -16.54 26.28 2.81
N GLY A 36 -16.22 25.05 3.25
CA GLY A 36 -16.39 24.57 4.61
C GLY A 36 -17.81 24.11 4.91
N THR A 37 -17.91 23.16 5.84
CA THR A 37 -19.16 22.44 6.16
C THR A 37 -20.29 23.34 6.68
N GLU A 38 -19.96 24.45 7.34
CA GLU A 38 -20.96 25.41 7.85
C GLU A 38 -21.86 25.99 6.74
N LYS A 39 -21.37 26.09 5.50
CA LYS A 39 -22.18 26.58 4.38
C LYS A 39 -23.23 25.58 3.90
N CYS A 40 -23.06 24.30 4.22
CA CYS A 40 -24.00 23.23 3.85
C CYS A 40 -25.23 23.22 4.77
N LYS A 41 -25.06 23.62 6.03
CA LYS A 41 -26.04 23.48 7.12
C LYS A 41 -27.43 24.03 6.80
N SER A 42 -27.53 25.24 6.24
CA SER A 42 -28.82 25.91 6.04
C SER A 42 -29.74 25.19 5.04
N CYS A 43 -29.17 24.39 4.13
CA CYS A 43 -29.93 23.61 3.14
C CYS A 43 -29.98 22.12 3.48
N HIS A 44 -29.01 21.61 4.23
CA HIS A 44 -28.81 20.19 4.55
C HIS A 44 -28.73 19.95 6.07
N GLN A 45 -29.65 20.54 6.83
CA GLN A 45 -29.64 20.50 8.30
C GLN A 45 -29.65 19.07 8.85
N ASN A 46 -30.45 18.18 8.25
CA ASN A 46 -30.55 16.79 8.69
C ASN A 46 -29.24 16.02 8.50
N GLU A 47 -28.60 16.14 7.33
CA GLU A 47 -27.32 15.50 7.05
C GLU A 47 -26.21 16.07 7.96
N TYR A 48 -26.23 17.40 8.18
CA TYR A 48 -25.28 18.08 9.06
C TYR A 48 -25.40 17.60 10.51
N ASP A 49 -26.61 17.52 11.08
CA ASP A 49 -26.79 17.06 12.46
C ASP A 49 -26.36 15.60 12.66
N ARG A 50 -26.55 14.77 11.64
CA ARG A 50 -26.08 13.38 11.63
C ARG A 50 -24.56 13.31 11.55
N TYR A 51 -23.96 14.14 10.68
CA TYR A 51 -22.52 14.28 10.54
C TYR A 51 -21.83 14.64 11.85
N LEU A 52 -22.39 15.57 12.64
CA LEU A 52 -21.83 15.97 13.94
C LEU A 52 -21.69 14.80 14.93
N SER A 53 -22.48 13.74 14.79
CA SER A 53 -22.42 12.56 15.65
C SER A 53 -21.41 11.49 15.20
N SER A 54 -20.81 11.67 14.02
CA SER A 54 -19.94 10.68 13.39
C SER A 54 -18.49 10.79 13.86
N ASP A 55 -17.76 9.67 13.79
CA ASP A 55 -16.32 9.67 14.05
C ASP A 55 -15.55 10.45 12.95
N HIS A 56 -16.11 10.63 11.75
CA HIS A 56 -15.55 11.50 10.70
C HIS A 56 -15.48 12.97 11.13
N PHE A 57 -16.51 13.46 11.83
CA PHE A 57 -16.49 14.82 12.40
C PHE A 57 -15.43 14.98 13.48
N HIS A 58 -15.12 13.89 14.20
CA HIS A 58 -14.11 13.85 15.27
C HIS A 58 -12.78 13.22 14.82
N ALA A 59 -12.54 13.09 13.51
CA ALA A 59 -11.37 12.43 12.97
C ALA A 59 -10.08 13.10 13.45
N MET A 60 -10.10 14.43 13.58
CA MET A 60 -9.10 15.26 14.20
C MET A 60 -9.81 16.47 14.83
N ASP A 61 -9.22 17.10 15.85
CA ASP A 61 -9.68 18.37 16.38
C ASP A 61 -8.50 19.09 17.05
N SER A 62 -8.56 20.42 17.18
CA SER A 62 -7.61 21.15 18.04
C SER A 62 -7.79 20.70 19.49
N ALA A 63 -6.70 20.58 20.25
CA ALA A 63 -6.78 20.16 21.65
C ALA A 63 -7.49 21.24 22.50
N SER A 64 -8.63 20.87 23.10
CA SER A 64 -9.49 21.77 23.87
C SER A 64 -10.30 20.98 24.91
N PRO A 65 -10.96 21.67 25.87
CA PRO A 65 -11.90 21.04 26.80
C PRO A 65 -13.06 20.28 26.14
N HIS A 66 -13.37 20.55 24.87
CA HIS A 66 -14.45 19.88 24.16
C HIS A 66 -13.99 18.62 23.38
N SER A 67 -12.71 18.56 22.99
CA SER A 67 -12.16 17.52 22.12
C SER A 67 -11.32 16.49 22.88
N VAL A 68 -10.65 16.88 23.97
CA VAL A 68 -9.80 15.99 24.77
C VAL A 68 -10.64 15.06 25.64
N LYS A 69 -10.51 13.75 25.43
CA LYS A 69 -11.16 12.70 26.22
C LYS A 69 -10.26 12.15 27.33
N GLY A 70 -8.95 12.28 27.18
CA GLY A 70 -7.97 11.68 28.07
C GLY A 70 -7.84 12.36 29.42
N ASN A 71 -7.36 11.59 30.40
CA ASN A 71 -7.10 12.14 31.72
C ASN A 71 -5.78 12.94 31.74
N PHE A 72 -5.91 14.26 31.75
CA PHE A 72 -4.83 15.23 31.96
C PHE A 72 -4.93 15.94 33.34
N GLU A 73 -5.55 15.30 34.33
CA GLU A 73 -5.63 15.80 35.71
C GLU A 73 -4.42 15.32 36.53
N ASN A 74 -3.21 15.73 36.12
CA ASN A 74 -1.94 15.30 36.71
C ASN A 74 -1.75 13.77 36.71
N ALA A 75 -2.09 13.14 35.59
CA ALA A 75 -2.01 11.70 35.43
C ALA A 75 -0.57 11.24 35.16
N THR A 76 -0.19 10.12 35.76
CA THR A 76 1.09 9.45 35.50
C THR A 76 0.83 8.12 34.79
N PHE A 77 1.57 7.88 33.71
CA PHE A 77 1.55 6.62 32.99
C PHE A 77 2.96 6.03 32.96
N ILE A 78 3.09 4.78 33.39
CA ILE A 78 4.35 4.04 33.40
C ILE A 78 4.26 2.96 32.33
N SER A 79 5.22 2.97 31.40
CA SER A 79 5.31 2.00 30.31
C SER A 79 6.78 1.70 30.03
N HIS A 80 7.13 0.43 29.88
CA HIS A 80 8.50 -0.02 29.52
C HIS A 80 9.62 0.53 30.41
N GLY A 81 9.32 0.84 31.68
CA GLY A 81 10.28 1.40 32.64
C GLY A 81 10.40 2.92 32.60
N ASP A 82 9.75 3.59 31.63
CA ASP A 82 9.66 5.03 31.53
C ASP A 82 8.34 5.57 32.10
N THR A 83 8.36 6.85 32.49
CA THR A 83 7.20 7.54 33.06
C THR A 83 6.88 8.79 32.27
N SER A 84 5.67 8.83 31.73
CA SER A 84 5.06 10.00 31.09
C SER A 84 4.07 10.67 32.04
N PHE A 85 4.06 12.00 32.07
CA PHE A 85 3.19 12.79 32.94
C PHE A 85 2.28 13.70 32.11
N PHE A 86 0.97 13.56 32.26
CA PHE A 86 -0.06 14.27 31.49
C PHE A 86 -0.78 15.26 32.39
N TYR A 87 -0.81 16.52 31.99
CA TYR A 87 -1.40 17.57 32.81
C TYR A 87 -1.92 18.74 31.95
N LYS A 88 -2.70 19.65 32.55
CA LYS A 88 -3.19 20.86 31.88
C LYS A 88 -2.77 22.15 32.61
N LYS A 89 -2.66 23.26 31.87
CA LYS A 89 -2.46 24.63 32.39
C LYS A 89 -3.54 25.52 31.75
N GLY A 90 -4.57 25.88 32.51
CA GLY A 90 -5.77 26.50 31.93
C GLY A 90 -6.44 25.54 30.94
N ASP A 91 -6.74 26.03 29.74
CA ASP A 91 -7.35 25.25 28.64
C ASP A 91 -6.33 24.53 27.75
N HIS A 92 -5.05 24.57 28.10
CA HIS A 92 -3.97 23.93 27.33
C HIS A 92 -3.49 22.63 27.98
N TYR A 93 -3.20 21.64 27.14
CA TYR A 93 -2.84 20.28 27.53
C TYR A 93 -1.37 20.01 27.25
N PHE A 94 -0.71 19.27 28.13
CA PHE A 94 0.73 19.01 28.08
C PHE A 94 1.05 17.56 28.43
N VAL A 95 2.14 17.06 27.84
CA VAL A 95 2.79 15.83 28.25
C VAL A 95 4.26 16.10 28.58
N ARG A 96 4.77 15.50 29.65
CA ARG A 96 6.20 15.40 29.92
C ARG A 96 6.67 13.98 29.63
N THR A 97 7.47 13.81 28.59
CA THR A 97 7.96 12.50 28.11
C THR A 97 9.34 12.63 27.44
N LEU A 98 9.95 11.53 27.01
CA LEU A 98 11.27 11.52 26.37
C LEU A 98 11.26 12.25 25.02
N ASP A 99 12.31 13.01 24.73
CA ASP A 99 12.57 13.58 23.41
C ASP A 99 13.48 12.69 22.56
N SER A 100 13.85 13.15 21.37
CA SER A 100 14.75 12.44 20.45
C SER A 100 16.15 12.16 21.01
N THR A 101 16.54 12.82 22.11
CA THR A 101 17.82 12.63 22.81
C THR A 101 17.70 11.71 24.03
N GLY A 102 16.49 11.21 24.32
CA GLY A 102 16.20 10.43 25.53
C GLY A 102 16.10 11.27 26.80
N LYS A 103 15.91 12.59 26.69
CA LYS A 103 15.70 13.47 27.86
C LYS A 103 14.23 13.78 28.02
N LYS A 104 13.74 13.80 29.27
CA LYS A 104 12.35 14.21 29.54
C LYS A 104 12.18 15.71 29.25
N LYS A 105 11.26 16.02 28.35
CA LYS A 105 10.84 17.39 28.02
C LYS A 105 9.33 17.50 28.06
N GLU A 106 8.89 18.74 28.11
CA GLU A 106 7.49 19.13 28.09
C GLU A 106 7.07 19.48 26.67
N PHE A 107 5.93 18.97 26.25
CA PHE A 107 5.35 19.17 24.94
C PHE A 107 3.89 19.58 25.08
N ALA A 108 3.50 20.64 24.38
CA ALA A 108 2.10 21.02 24.28
C ALA A 108 1.38 20.06 23.33
N ILE A 109 0.17 19.65 23.70
CA ILE A 109 -0.69 18.88 22.83
C ILE A 109 -1.41 19.87 21.92
N SER A 110 -1.15 19.77 20.63
CA SER A 110 -1.71 20.68 19.61
C SER A 110 -3.07 20.18 19.12
N TYR A 111 -3.20 18.85 18.93
CA TYR A 111 -4.39 18.24 18.36
C TYR A 111 -4.73 16.91 19.03
N THR A 112 -6.00 16.54 18.92
CA THR A 112 -6.50 15.18 19.20
C THR A 112 -6.77 14.46 17.89
N PHE A 113 -6.59 13.15 17.89
CA PHE A 113 -6.77 12.30 16.72
C PHE A 113 -7.52 11.02 17.11
N GLY A 114 -8.61 10.70 16.43
CA GLY A 114 -9.51 9.61 16.81
C GLY A 114 -10.49 9.95 17.94
N TRP A 115 -11.53 9.13 18.06
CA TRP A 115 -12.67 9.35 18.96
C TRP A 115 -13.10 8.09 19.71
N LYS A 116 -13.40 7.01 18.99
CA LYS A 116 -13.76 5.70 19.54
C LYS A 116 -13.09 4.59 18.71
N PRO A 117 -12.63 3.49 19.34
CA PRO A 117 -12.60 3.23 20.79
C PRO A 117 -11.40 3.88 21.50
N LEU A 118 -10.56 4.63 20.78
CA LEU A 118 -9.36 5.27 21.33
C LEU A 118 -9.16 6.68 20.78
N GLN A 119 -8.43 7.51 21.53
CA GLN A 119 -7.98 8.83 21.10
C GLN A 119 -6.46 8.97 21.33
N GLN A 120 -5.77 9.47 20.31
CA GLN A 120 -4.35 9.83 20.30
C GLN A 120 -4.17 11.34 20.34
N TYR A 121 -2.93 11.76 20.62
CA TYR A 121 -2.56 13.16 20.84
C TYR A 121 -1.34 13.52 20.02
N LEU A 122 -1.38 14.71 19.42
CA LEU A 122 -0.36 15.17 18.49
C LEU A 122 0.40 16.38 19.05
N VAL A 123 1.69 16.44 18.72
CA VAL A 123 2.60 17.54 19.08
C VAL A 123 3.11 18.20 17.80
N GLN A 124 2.91 19.51 17.66
CA GLN A 124 3.46 20.29 16.56
C GLN A 124 4.83 20.88 16.90
N PHE A 125 5.77 20.76 15.96
CA PHE A 125 7.13 21.30 16.03
C PHE A 125 7.25 22.57 15.16
N SER A 126 8.30 23.35 15.43
CA SER A 126 8.57 24.61 14.73
C SER A 126 8.94 24.45 13.25
N ASP A 127 9.38 23.25 12.84
CA ASP A 127 9.69 22.90 11.44
C ASP A 127 8.44 22.44 10.66
N GLY A 128 7.25 22.55 11.27
CA GLY A 128 5.96 22.17 10.70
C GLY A 128 5.60 20.70 10.85
N ARG A 129 6.51 19.85 11.37
CA ARG A 129 6.17 18.46 11.67
C ARG A 129 5.13 18.40 12.78
N ILE A 130 4.14 17.54 12.58
CA ILE A 130 3.18 17.14 13.60
C ILE A 130 3.47 15.67 13.88
N GLN A 131 3.74 15.34 15.14
CA GLN A 131 4.13 14.01 15.57
C GLN A 131 3.07 13.38 16.46
N THR A 132 2.83 12.10 16.24
CA THR A 132 1.87 11.31 17.01
C THR A 132 2.53 10.71 18.24
N LEU A 133 1.98 10.99 19.42
CA LEU A 133 2.42 10.34 20.65
C LEU A 133 2.02 8.87 20.66
N PRO A 134 2.83 7.98 21.27
CA PRO A 134 2.54 6.55 21.32
C PRO A 134 1.56 6.20 22.44
N PHE A 135 1.06 7.21 23.16
CA PHE A 135 0.16 7.08 24.30
C PHE A 135 -1.27 7.37 23.86
N CYS A 136 -2.12 6.37 23.97
CA CYS A 136 -3.52 6.43 23.59
C CYS A 136 -4.39 6.45 24.84
N TRP A 137 -5.52 7.16 24.77
CA TRP A 137 -6.58 7.05 25.75
C TRP A 137 -7.66 6.10 25.24
N ASP A 138 -7.98 5.08 26.03
CA ASP A 138 -9.09 4.16 25.78
C ASP A 138 -10.41 4.87 26.12
N THR A 139 -11.19 5.25 25.11
CA THR A 139 -12.42 6.04 25.30
C THR A 139 -13.63 5.16 25.63
N ARG A 140 -13.47 3.84 25.69
CA ARG A 140 -14.53 2.90 26.04
C ARG A 140 -14.96 3.08 27.51
N PRO A 141 -16.18 2.67 27.86
CA PRO A 141 -16.65 2.63 29.24
C PRO A 141 -15.75 1.78 30.17
N VAL A 142 -15.75 2.09 31.47
CA VAL A 142 -14.95 1.37 32.49
C VAL A 142 -15.32 -0.12 32.56
N ASN A 143 -16.59 -0.46 32.40
CA ASN A 143 -17.07 -1.85 32.40
C ASN A 143 -16.60 -2.67 31.17
N GLU A 144 -16.06 -2.00 30.13
CA GLU A 144 -15.39 -2.63 29.00
C GLU A 144 -13.84 -2.61 29.13
N GLY A 145 -13.34 -2.16 30.28
CA GLY A 145 -11.91 -2.02 30.56
C GLY A 145 -11.29 -0.72 30.01
N GLY A 146 -12.11 0.27 29.65
CA GLY A 146 -11.66 1.56 29.13
C GLY A 146 -11.39 2.62 30.19
N GLN A 147 -11.36 3.89 29.77
CA GLN A 147 -10.98 5.06 30.58
C GLN A 147 -9.57 4.94 31.19
N ARG A 148 -8.59 4.57 30.36
CA ARG A 148 -7.20 4.39 30.78
C ARG A 148 -6.21 4.76 29.69
N TRP A 149 -5.00 5.13 30.12
CA TRP A 149 -3.85 5.26 29.24
C TRP A 149 -3.30 3.88 28.85
N PHE A 150 -2.88 3.74 27.60
CA PHE A 150 -2.12 2.59 27.12
C PHE A 150 -1.10 3.00 26.06
N HIS A 151 -0.12 2.14 25.84
CA HIS A 151 0.89 2.33 24.80
C HIS A 151 0.46 1.60 23.51
N ILE A 152 0.49 2.29 22.37
CA ILE A 152 -0.01 1.75 21.09
C ILE A 152 0.75 0.51 20.62
N TYR A 153 2.06 0.44 20.93
CA TYR A 153 2.92 -0.71 20.63
C TYR A 153 2.87 -1.83 21.68
N GLY A 154 1.94 -1.76 22.64
CA GLY A 154 1.74 -2.78 23.65
C GLY A 154 3.01 -3.07 24.47
N LYS A 155 3.67 -4.20 24.18
CA LYS A 155 4.85 -4.68 24.91
C LYS A 155 6.19 -4.27 24.28
N GLU A 156 6.21 -3.70 23.09
CA GLU A 156 7.45 -3.32 22.41
C GLU A 156 8.01 -2.01 22.97
N ASN A 157 9.30 -2.01 23.29
CA ASN A 157 10.01 -0.83 23.79
C ASN A 157 10.74 -0.14 22.64
N ILE A 158 10.17 0.95 22.15
CA ILE A 158 10.73 1.73 21.04
C ILE A 158 11.53 2.91 21.60
N LEU A 159 12.83 2.94 21.32
CA LEU A 159 13.77 3.88 21.92
C LEU A 159 14.12 5.07 21.00
N PRO A 160 14.59 6.20 21.55
CA PRO A 160 15.06 7.32 20.76
C PRO A 160 16.09 6.91 19.68
N GLY A 161 15.89 7.43 18.47
CA GLY A 161 16.74 7.11 17.31
C GLY A 161 16.25 5.92 16.47
N ASP A 162 15.23 5.21 16.92
CA ASP A 162 14.41 4.30 16.11
C ASP A 162 13.43 5.09 15.22
N GLU A 163 13.10 4.57 14.04
CA GLU A 163 12.16 5.22 13.12
C GLU A 163 10.71 5.23 13.63
N LEU A 164 10.33 4.25 14.47
CA LEU A 164 9.03 4.15 15.11
C LEU A 164 8.93 4.94 16.41
N PHE A 165 10.03 5.50 16.92
CA PHE A 165 9.97 6.38 18.09
C PHE A 165 9.09 7.58 17.77
N TRP A 166 8.38 8.15 18.76
CA TRP A 166 7.34 9.16 18.50
C TRP A 166 7.84 10.45 17.84
N THR A 167 9.14 10.78 17.94
CA THR A 167 9.75 11.88 17.17
C THR A 167 10.40 11.45 15.85
N GLY A 168 10.36 10.15 15.55
CA GLY A 168 10.92 9.49 14.39
C GLY A 168 10.10 9.74 13.13
N ILE A 169 10.60 9.22 12.01
CA ILE A 169 10.00 9.48 10.70
C ILE A 169 8.67 8.75 10.52
N ASN A 170 8.47 7.57 11.10
CA ASN A 170 7.23 6.79 10.89
C ASN A 170 6.07 7.22 11.81
N GLN A 171 6.26 8.26 12.61
CA GLN A 171 5.24 8.83 13.51
C GLN A 171 4.73 10.21 13.06
N ASN A 172 5.24 10.69 11.92
CA ASN A 172 4.92 12.01 11.43
C ASN A 172 3.54 12.00 10.73
N TRP A 173 2.63 12.75 11.34
CA TRP A 173 1.23 12.87 10.95
C TRP A 173 1.06 13.49 9.56
N ASN A 174 1.92 14.43 9.16
CA ASN A 174 1.79 15.17 7.89
C ASN A 174 1.79 14.24 6.68
N PHE A 175 2.49 13.11 6.72
CA PHE A 175 2.52 12.17 5.60
C PHE A 175 1.73 10.89 5.87
N MET A 176 1.62 10.44 7.13
CA MET A 176 0.94 9.19 7.47
C MET A 176 -0.58 9.34 7.59
N CYS A 177 -1.07 10.47 8.09
CA CYS A 177 -2.43 10.55 8.64
C CYS A 177 -3.24 11.70 8.04
N ALA A 178 -2.60 12.79 7.67
CA ALA A 178 -3.28 14.06 7.39
C ALA A 178 -4.30 13.99 6.25
N ASP A 179 -4.02 13.28 5.15
CA ASP A 179 -4.96 13.16 4.01
C ASP A 179 -6.28 12.49 4.39
N CYS A 180 -6.23 11.56 5.36
CA CYS A 180 -7.40 10.79 5.80
C CYS A 180 -8.16 11.46 6.95
N HIS A 181 -7.59 12.46 7.61
CA HIS A 181 -8.13 13.07 8.83
C HIS A 181 -8.43 14.56 8.70
N THR A 182 -8.22 15.13 7.51
CA THR A 182 -8.53 16.54 7.21
C THR A 182 -9.24 16.67 5.87
N THR A 183 -9.75 17.88 5.60
CA THR A 183 -10.39 18.21 4.33
C THR A 183 -9.49 19.11 3.50
N ASN A 184 -9.33 18.80 2.21
CA ASN A 184 -8.49 19.56 1.27
C ASN A 184 -7.03 19.69 1.73
N TYR A 185 -6.42 18.55 2.09
CA TYR A 185 -5.05 18.51 2.59
C TYR A 185 -4.02 18.74 1.48
N SER A 186 -3.09 19.67 1.73
CA SER A 186 -1.86 19.80 0.96
C SER A 186 -0.67 19.69 1.91
N LYS A 187 0.26 18.77 1.60
CA LYS A 187 1.41 18.50 2.47
C LYS A 187 2.38 19.66 2.44
N ASN A 188 2.57 20.27 1.26
CA ASN A 188 3.47 21.42 1.03
C ASN A 188 4.83 21.19 1.68
N TYR A 189 5.41 20.03 1.43
CA TYR A 189 6.74 19.70 1.93
C TYR A 189 7.80 20.44 1.11
N ASP A 190 8.60 21.26 1.77
CA ASP A 190 9.76 21.91 1.14
C ASP A 190 10.94 20.95 1.16
N PHE A 191 11.24 20.38 -0.01
CA PHE A 191 12.35 19.46 -0.21
C PHE A 191 13.71 20.04 0.17
N ILE A 192 13.95 21.32 -0.09
CA ILE A 192 15.26 21.96 0.14
C ILE A 192 15.39 22.31 1.63
N ALA A 193 14.39 22.97 2.19
CA ALA A 193 14.38 23.37 3.60
C ALA A 193 14.17 22.18 4.55
N ASN A 194 13.57 21.08 4.08
CA ASN A 194 13.13 19.92 4.86
C ASN A 194 12.18 20.34 5.99
N THR A 195 11.16 21.10 5.61
CA THR A 195 10.12 21.63 6.49
C THR A 195 8.75 21.35 5.89
N TYR A 196 7.74 21.31 6.75
CA TYR A 196 6.36 21.17 6.33
C TYR A 196 5.64 22.51 6.40
N HIS A 197 4.91 22.84 5.34
CA HIS A 197 4.00 24.00 5.30
C HIS A 197 2.57 23.54 5.06
N SER A 198 2.19 22.45 5.72
CA SER A 198 0.95 21.73 5.45
C SER A 198 -0.28 22.60 5.71
N THR A 199 -1.25 22.50 4.82
CA THR A 199 -2.51 23.27 4.88
C THR A 199 -3.70 22.35 4.68
N TRP A 200 -4.84 22.73 5.24
CA TRP A 200 -6.13 22.07 5.06
C TRP A 200 -7.25 23.09 5.28
N THR A 201 -8.44 22.80 4.77
CA THR A 201 -9.63 23.66 4.98
C THR A 201 -10.27 23.41 6.35
N GLU A 202 -10.42 22.15 6.73
CA GLU A 202 -11.03 21.75 8.01
C GLU A 202 -10.23 20.59 8.62
N SER A 203 -10.02 20.62 9.94
CA SER A 203 -9.37 19.53 10.69
C SER A 203 -10.31 18.34 10.90
N LYS A 204 -11.09 17.95 9.88
CA LYS A 204 -12.12 16.91 9.94
C LYS A 204 -12.21 16.19 8.60
N VAL A 205 -12.81 15.02 8.56
CA VAL A 205 -13.32 14.45 7.31
C VAL A 205 -14.68 15.10 7.08
N SER A 206 -14.74 16.15 6.26
CA SER A 206 -15.91 17.01 6.13
C SER A 206 -16.74 16.69 4.88
N CYS A 207 -17.85 17.40 4.66
CA CYS A 207 -18.73 17.17 3.51
C CYS A 207 -17.93 17.19 2.18
N GLU A 208 -17.02 18.15 2.05
CA GLU A 208 -16.24 18.35 0.82
C GLU A 208 -15.12 17.31 0.65
N SER A 209 -14.76 16.53 1.69
CA SER A 209 -13.84 15.38 1.54
C SER A 209 -14.41 14.32 0.61
N CYS A 210 -15.73 14.07 0.69
CA CYS A 210 -16.42 13.09 -0.14
C CYS A 210 -17.06 13.70 -1.39
N HIS A 211 -17.68 14.88 -1.26
CA HIS A 211 -18.42 15.52 -2.35
C HIS A 211 -17.55 16.38 -3.26
N GLY A 212 -16.40 16.87 -2.78
CA GLY A 212 -15.56 17.83 -3.49
C GLY A 212 -15.94 19.29 -3.24
N PRO A 213 -15.24 20.24 -3.89
CA PRO A 213 -15.40 21.67 -3.63
C PRO A 213 -16.81 22.16 -4.00
N ALA A 214 -17.48 22.83 -3.06
CA ALA A 214 -18.89 23.19 -3.16
C ALA A 214 -19.18 24.60 -3.68
N SER A 215 -18.17 25.44 -3.98
CA SER A 215 -18.42 26.84 -4.39
C SER A 215 -19.30 26.95 -5.64
N GLY A 216 -19.10 26.07 -6.63
CA GLY A 216 -19.93 25.99 -7.83
C GLY A 216 -21.37 25.62 -7.50
N HIS A 217 -21.56 24.58 -6.69
CA HIS A 217 -22.86 24.13 -6.23
C HIS A 217 -23.63 25.23 -5.50
N ILE A 218 -22.98 25.94 -4.59
CA ILE A 218 -23.60 27.04 -3.83
C ILE A 218 -23.99 28.19 -4.75
N ASN A 219 -23.15 28.54 -5.72
CA ASN A 219 -23.46 29.59 -6.69
C ASN A 219 -24.66 29.21 -7.57
N TRP A 220 -24.76 27.95 -7.99
CA TRP A 220 -25.91 27.44 -8.74
C TRP A 220 -27.18 27.41 -7.87
N ALA A 221 -27.13 26.81 -6.68
CA ALA A 221 -28.27 26.70 -5.78
C ALA A 221 -28.79 28.08 -5.31
N GLY A 222 -27.87 29.03 -5.11
CA GLY A 222 -28.17 30.42 -4.80
C GLY A 222 -28.60 31.27 -6.00
N LYS A 223 -28.74 30.67 -7.20
CA LYS A 223 -29.10 31.34 -8.47
C LYS A 223 -28.15 32.46 -8.89
N LYS A 224 -26.88 32.41 -8.44
CA LYS A 224 -25.80 33.30 -8.87
C LYS A 224 -25.13 32.83 -10.17
N SER A 225 -25.27 31.54 -10.48
CA SER A 225 -24.95 30.96 -11.78
C SER A 225 -26.15 30.19 -12.30
N MET A 226 -26.38 30.25 -13.60
CA MET A 226 -27.39 29.45 -14.31
C MET A 226 -26.75 28.27 -15.07
N ASP A 227 -25.47 28.00 -14.83
CA ASP A 227 -24.76 26.86 -15.42
C ASP A 227 -25.15 25.56 -14.71
N ASP A 228 -26.00 24.76 -15.36
CA ASP A 228 -26.47 23.49 -14.84
C ASP A 228 -25.37 22.42 -14.68
N SER A 229 -24.17 22.63 -15.24
CA SER A 229 -23.03 21.75 -14.93
C SER A 229 -22.59 21.84 -13.47
N LEU A 230 -22.92 22.95 -12.80
CA LEU A 230 -22.68 23.17 -11.37
C LEU A 230 -23.82 22.62 -10.48
N LYS A 231 -24.84 22.00 -11.09
CA LYS A 231 -25.91 21.30 -10.36
C LYS A 231 -25.39 20.01 -9.75
N GLY A 232 -24.89 20.13 -8.53
CA GLY A 232 -24.32 19.01 -7.77
C GLY A 232 -22.81 19.12 -7.72
N PHE A 233 -22.11 18.00 -7.85
CA PHE A 233 -20.65 17.93 -7.73
C PHE A 233 -20.05 17.17 -8.90
N ALA A 234 -18.74 17.36 -9.12
CA ALA A 234 -17.98 16.65 -10.15
C ALA A 234 -18.00 15.12 -9.97
N ILE A 235 -18.19 14.66 -8.73
CA ILE A 235 -18.26 13.25 -8.38
C ILE A 235 -19.71 12.78 -8.19
N ASN A 236 -20.06 11.65 -8.79
CA ASN A 236 -21.36 11.01 -8.59
C ASN A 236 -21.23 9.80 -7.66
N ILE A 237 -21.35 10.06 -6.36
CA ILE A 237 -21.38 9.04 -5.31
C ILE A 237 -22.80 8.60 -4.93
N SER A 238 -23.81 8.95 -5.73
CA SER A 238 -25.16 8.44 -5.50
C SER A 238 -25.23 6.96 -5.87
N SER A 239 -25.74 6.13 -4.95
CA SER A 239 -26.11 4.75 -5.29
C SER A 239 -27.41 4.80 -6.10
N LYS A 240 -27.36 4.41 -7.37
CA LYS A 240 -28.60 4.19 -8.14
C LYS A 240 -29.48 3.18 -7.39
N LYS A 241 -30.81 3.36 -7.48
CA LYS A 241 -31.76 2.40 -6.90
C LYS A 241 -31.70 1.10 -7.70
N VAL A 242 -30.93 0.13 -7.22
CA VAL A 242 -30.90 -1.22 -7.76
C VAL A 242 -32.03 -2.02 -7.12
N SER A 243 -32.86 -2.65 -7.96
CA SER A 243 -33.86 -3.60 -7.49
C SER A 243 -33.21 -4.94 -7.21
N TRP A 244 -33.31 -5.41 -5.98
CA TRP A 244 -32.80 -6.71 -5.55
C TRP A 244 -33.92 -7.75 -5.65
N VAL A 245 -33.70 -8.82 -6.41
CA VAL A 245 -34.69 -9.87 -6.65
C VAL A 245 -34.24 -11.13 -5.92
N PHE A 246 -35.07 -11.66 -5.02
CA PHE A 246 -34.78 -12.91 -4.33
C PHE A 246 -34.85 -14.11 -5.26
N ASN A 247 -33.77 -14.86 -5.34
CA ASN A 247 -33.82 -16.20 -5.90
C ASN A 247 -34.48 -17.14 -4.88
N LYS A 248 -35.70 -17.62 -5.17
CA LYS A 248 -36.47 -18.47 -4.24
C LYS A 248 -35.77 -19.78 -3.86
N GLU A 249 -34.98 -20.36 -4.76
CA GLU A 249 -34.25 -21.63 -4.51
C GLU A 249 -33.01 -21.42 -3.65
N ARG A 250 -32.23 -20.37 -3.91
CA ARG A 250 -31.00 -20.08 -3.18
C ARG A 250 -31.22 -19.26 -1.91
N GLY A 251 -32.34 -18.52 -1.82
CA GLY A 251 -32.61 -17.56 -0.75
C GLY A 251 -31.70 -16.33 -0.77
N ILE A 252 -30.97 -16.09 -1.86
CA ILE A 252 -30.05 -14.97 -1.99
C ILE A 252 -30.59 -14.03 -3.07
N ALA A 253 -30.63 -12.74 -2.78
CA ALA A 253 -31.01 -11.72 -3.72
C ALA A 253 -29.89 -11.45 -4.73
N TYR A 254 -30.27 -11.19 -5.98
CA TYR A 254 -29.38 -10.72 -7.03
C TYR A 254 -29.89 -9.40 -7.58
N PRO A 255 -29.00 -8.52 -8.07
CA PRO A 255 -29.43 -7.25 -8.62
C PRO A 255 -30.14 -7.48 -9.95
N SER A 256 -31.17 -6.69 -10.26
CA SER A 256 -31.85 -6.72 -11.57
C SER A 256 -30.90 -6.44 -12.73
N GLN A 257 -29.87 -5.64 -12.47
CA GLN A 257 -28.73 -5.39 -13.35
C GLN A 257 -27.51 -5.14 -12.48
N ILE A 258 -26.37 -5.76 -12.81
CA ILE A 258 -25.10 -5.45 -12.15
C ILE A 258 -24.63 -4.08 -12.66
N GLU A 259 -24.69 -3.08 -11.79
CA GLU A 259 -24.07 -1.77 -12.01
C GLU A 259 -23.05 -1.53 -10.91
N LYS A 260 -21.76 -1.48 -11.27
CA LYS A 260 -20.70 -1.11 -10.34
C LYS A 260 -20.58 0.41 -10.26
N ASN A 261 -20.31 0.92 -9.05
CA ASN A 261 -19.96 2.32 -8.83
C ASN A 261 -18.58 2.39 -8.17
N ASP A 262 -17.54 2.10 -8.97
CA ASP A 262 -16.16 2.08 -8.48
C ASP A 262 -15.73 3.45 -7.95
N MET A 263 -16.26 4.55 -8.50
CA MET A 263 -16.03 5.90 -8.01
C MET A 263 -16.49 6.11 -6.56
N LEU A 264 -17.65 5.56 -6.19
CA LEU A 264 -18.14 5.58 -4.81
C LEU A 264 -17.20 4.78 -3.89
N ILE A 265 -16.80 3.58 -4.32
CA ILE A 265 -15.88 2.75 -3.54
C ILE A 265 -14.53 3.46 -3.36
N GLU A 266 -14.00 4.04 -4.44
CA GLU A 266 -12.73 4.78 -4.45
C GLU A 266 -12.77 6.05 -3.61
N THR A 267 -13.93 6.71 -3.50
CA THR A 267 -14.12 7.85 -2.59
C THR A 267 -13.87 7.44 -1.14
N CYS A 268 -14.39 6.27 -0.73
CA CYS A 268 -14.13 5.71 0.59
C CYS A 268 -12.69 5.19 0.70
N ALA A 269 -12.15 4.58 -0.36
CA ALA A 269 -10.83 3.96 -0.39
C ALA A 269 -9.67 4.94 -0.16
N ARG A 270 -9.88 6.24 -0.41
CA ARG A 270 -8.91 7.28 -0.05
C ARG A 270 -8.45 7.20 1.41
N CYS A 271 -9.34 6.79 2.31
CA CYS A 271 -9.04 6.65 3.73
C CYS A 271 -9.17 5.21 4.22
N HIS A 272 -10.12 4.43 3.68
CA HIS A 272 -10.41 3.06 4.09
C HIS A 272 -9.67 2.01 3.25
N ALA A 273 -8.46 2.34 2.79
CA ALA A 273 -7.57 1.40 2.12
C ALA A 273 -6.14 1.55 2.64
N ARG A 274 -5.42 0.44 2.71
CA ARG A 274 -3.98 0.48 2.86
C ARG A 274 -3.36 0.88 1.53
N ALA A 275 -2.86 2.11 1.47
CA ALA A 275 -2.30 2.67 0.24
C ALA A 275 -1.15 3.63 0.53
N SER A 276 -0.24 3.76 -0.44
CA SER A 276 0.79 4.80 -0.44
C SER A 276 0.29 6.01 -1.21
N ARG A 277 0.16 7.16 -0.54
CA ARG A 277 -0.14 8.45 -1.20
C ARG A 277 1.13 8.96 -1.90
N ILE A 278 1.03 9.24 -3.20
CA ILE A 278 2.15 9.68 -4.04
C ILE A 278 2.02 11.12 -4.50
N SER A 279 0.80 11.68 -4.55
CA SER A 279 0.55 13.03 -5.06
C SER A 279 -0.48 13.77 -4.20
N ASP A 280 -0.31 15.09 -4.08
CA ASP A 280 -1.26 16.00 -3.41
C ASP A 280 -2.40 16.44 -4.35
N ASN A 281 -2.26 16.22 -5.66
CA ASN A 281 -3.18 16.73 -6.68
C ASN A 281 -4.35 15.77 -6.91
N TYR A 282 -5.14 15.53 -5.88
CA TYR A 282 -6.40 14.79 -6.03
C TYR A 282 -7.48 15.68 -6.62
N HIS A 283 -8.19 15.16 -7.61
CA HIS A 283 -9.39 15.78 -8.17
C HIS A 283 -10.57 14.84 -7.97
N HIS A 284 -11.64 15.32 -7.31
CA HIS A 284 -12.86 14.53 -7.13
C HIS A 284 -13.42 14.09 -8.48
N GLY A 285 -13.75 12.80 -8.60
CA GLY A 285 -14.16 12.19 -9.87
C GLY A 285 -13.01 11.60 -10.69
N ALA A 286 -11.74 11.82 -10.29
CA ALA A 286 -10.60 11.10 -10.86
C ALA A 286 -10.40 9.75 -10.14
N SER A 287 -9.72 8.82 -10.82
CA SER A 287 -9.37 7.52 -10.23
C SER A 287 -8.52 7.69 -8.97
N PHE A 288 -8.77 6.83 -7.98
CA PHE A 288 -7.94 6.67 -6.79
C PHE A 288 -6.44 6.50 -7.11
N LEU A 289 -6.14 5.78 -8.20
CA LEU A 289 -4.78 5.56 -8.71
C LEU A 289 -4.09 6.80 -9.29
N GLN A 290 -4.75 7.95 -9.31
CA GLN A 290 -4.11 9.22 -9.65
C GLN A 290 -3.22 9.74 -8.51
N THR A 291 -3.51 9.35 -7.27
CA THR A 291 -2.81 9.86 -6.08
C THR A 291 -2.36 8.78 -5.12
N HIS A 292 -2.86 7.55 -5.26
CA HIS A 292 -2.59 6.46 -4.33
C HIS A 292 -2.18 5.17 -5.05
N ILE A 293 -1.28 4.41 -4.44
CA ILE A 293 -0.96 3.04 -4.82
C ILE A 293 -1.55 2.11 -3.75
N PRO A 294 -2.68 1.43 -4.00
CA PRO A 294 -3.23 0.46 -3.06
C PRO A 294 -2.30 -0.73 -2.86
N SER A 295 -2.31 -1.26 -1.64
CA SER A 295 -1.77 -2.59 -1.37
C SER A 295 -2.61 -3.66 -2.06
N THR A 296 -1.93 -4.64 -2.64
CA THR A 296 -2.51 -5.94 -3.03
C THR A 296 -2.76 -6.81 -1.78
N ILE A 297 -3.27 -8.03 -1.99
CA ILE A 297 -3.51 -9.03 -0.94
C ILE A 297 -2.20 -9.79 -0.64
N ASN A 298 -1.14 -9.06 -0.28
CA ASN A 298 0.15 -9.66 0.07
C ASN A 298 0.17 -10.20 1.51
N THR A 299 1.05 -11.17 1.78
CA THR A 299 1.11 -11.89 3.06
C THR A 299 1.74 -11.10 4.22
N ASN A 300 2.24 -9.88 3.96
CA ASN A 300 2.67 -9.00 5.04
C ASN A 300 1.46 -8.48 5.80
N ASN A 301 0.41 -8.06 5.09
CA ASN A 301 -0.76 -7.44 5.70
C ASN A 301 -2.00 -8.36 5.72
N TYR A 302 -2.07 -9.35 4.83
CA TYR A 302 -3.16 -10.33 4.77
C TYR A 302 -2.67 -11.73 5.16
N TYR A 303 -3.60 -12.58 5.62
CA TYR A 303 -3.35 -14.02 5.73
C TYR A 303 -3.26 -14.68 4.34
N GLU A 304 -2.73 -15.91 4.24
CA GLU A 304 -2.58 -16.62 2.95
C GLU A 304 -3.91 -16.83 2.20
N ASP A 305 -5.01 -16.92 2.94
CA ASP A 305 -6.35 -17.02 2.38
C ASP A 305 -6.96 -15.64 2.06
N GLY A 306 -6.22 -14.56 2.32
CA GLY A 306 -6.51 -13.14 2.11
C GLY A 306 -7.53 -12.48 3.06
N GLN A 307 -7.74 -13.07 4.24
CA GLN A 307 -8.33 -12.34 5.37
C GLN A 307 -7.38 -11.23 5.84
N ILE A 308 -7.94 -10.15 6.41
CA ILE A 308 -7.15 -9.08 7.04
C ILE A 308 -6.31 -9.64 8.21
N LYS A 309 -5.00 -9.37 8.20
CA LYS A 309 -4.06 -9.71 9.28
C LYS A 309 -3.58 -8.48 10.05
N GLU A 310 -3.29 -7.37 9.36
CA GLU A 310 -2.80 -6.11 9.96
C GLU A 310 -3.73 -4.93 9.64
N GLU A 311 -3.24 -3.68 9.72
CA GLU A 311 -3.98 -2.48 9.28
C GLU A 311 -4.11 -2.43 7.76
N ASP A 312 -5.11 -3.14 7.23
CA ASP A 312 -5.46 -3.09 5.80
C ASP A 312 -6.70 -2.26 5.48
N TYR A 313 -7.41 -1.83 6.53
CA TYR A 313 -8.75 -1.27 6.44
C TYR A 313 -9.66 -2.21 5.62
N GLU A 314 -10.63 -1.69 4.86
CA GLU A 314 -11.72 -2.50 4.32
C GLU A 314 -11.72 -2.63 2.80
N TYR A 315 -11.05 -1.74 2.07
CA TYR A 315 -11.07 -1.70 0.61
C TYR A 315 -10.57 -3.02 -0.02
N GLY A 316 -9.36 -3.46 0.34
CA GLY A 316 -8.77 -4.65 -0.27
C GLY A 316 -9.59 -5.91 0.02
N SER A 317 -10.07 -6.07 1.26
CA SER A 317 -10.95 -7.17 1.65
C SER A 317 -12.31 -7.12 0.92
N PHE A 318 -12.94 -5.94 0.83
CA PHE A 318 -14.23 -5.77 0.16
C PHE A 318 -14.15 -6.05 -1.35
N LEU A 319 -13.07 -5.65 -2.02
CA LEU A 319 -12.87 -5.94 -3.45
C LEU A 319 -12.76 -7.44 -3.77
N GLN A 320 -12.44 -8.28 -2.78
CA GLN A 320 -12.47 -9.73 -2.94
C GLN A 320 -13.88 -10.32 -2.88
N SER A 321 -14.84 -9.58 -2.31
CA SER A 321 -16.15 -10.11 -1.98
C SER A 321 -17.00 -10.38 -3.22
N LYS A 322 -17.86 -11.42 -3.13
CA LYS A 322 -18.92 -11.64 -4.12
C LYS A 322 -19.91 -10.49 -4.15
N MET A 323 -20.09 -9.79 -3.02
CA MET A 323 -20.98 -8.64 -2.91
C MET A 323 -20.52 -7.49 -3.82
N TYR A 324 -19.24 -7.12 -3.77
CA TYR A 324 -18.67 -6.12 -4.68
C TYR A 324 -18.80 -6.55 -6.15
N ALA A 325 -18.55 -7.84 -6.45
CA ALA A 325 -18.74 -8.37 -7.80
C ALA A 325 -20.19 -8.24 -8.32
N GLN A 326 -21.18 -8.20 -7.42
CA GLN A 326 -22.59 -7.98 -7.72
C GLN A 326 -23.03 -6.50 -7.62
N GLY A 327 -22.10 -5.56 -7.48
CA GLY A 327 -22.41 -4.12 -7.42
C GLY A 327 -22.87 -3.60 -6.06
N VAL A 328 -22.72 -4.38 -4.99
CA VAL A 328 -22.91 -3.87 -3.62
C VAL A 328 -21.82 -2.83 -3.32
N THR A 329 -22.21 -1.79 -2.59
CA THR A 329 -21.36 -0.67 -2.18
C THR A 329 -21.36 -0.52 -0.66
N CYS A 330 -20.42 0.27 -0.13
CA CYS A 330 -20.35 0.62 1.29
C CYS A 330 -21.69 1.19 1.80
N MET A 331 -22.35 2.02 0.97
CA MET A 331 -23.62 2.68 1.29
C MET A 331 -24.84 1.74 1.27
N ASN A 332 -24.71 0.49 0.83
CA ASN A 332 -25.79 -0.48 1.03
C ASN A 332 -25.90 -0.92 2.50
N CYS A 333 -24.78 -0.86 3.23
CA CYS A 333 -24.71 -1.28 4.63
C CYS A 333 -24.57 -0.11 5.61
N HIS A 334 -23.77 0.90 5.25
CA HIS A 334 -23.44 2.04 6.11
C HIS A 334 -24.22 3.27 5.71
N ASP A 335 -24.56 4.08 6.71
CA ASP A 335 -24.93 5.46 6.49
C ASP A 335 -23.69 6.36 6.44
N PRO A 336 -23.45 7.11 5.35
CA PRO A 336 -22.22 7.89 5.21
C PRO A 336 -22.16 9.12 6.13
N HIS A 337 -23.28 9.58 6.69
CA HIS A 337 -23.32 10.77 7.54
C HIS A 337 -23.22 10.40 9.02
N THR A 338 -23.60 9.20 9.45
CA THR A 338 -23.42 8.76 10.86
C THR A 338 -22.30 7.73 11.03
N MET A 339 -21.84 7.13 9.93
CA MET A 339 -20.95 5.95 9.86
C MET A 339 -21.54 4.66 10.47
N GLN A 340 -22.75 4.74 11.03
CA GLN A 340 -23.41 3.58 11.61
C GLN A 340 -23.96 2.67 10.50
N ILE A 341 -24.15 1.40 10.84
CA ILE A 341 -24.92 0.50 9.98
C ILE A 341 -26.38 0.94 9.91
N LYS A 342 -26.98 0.80 8.72
CA LYS A 342 -28.36 1.23 8.46
C LYS A 342 -29.40 0.42 9.21
N ILE A 343 -29.11 -0.86 9.44
CA ILE A 343 -29.97 -1.82 10.14
C ILE A 343 -29.10 -2.59 11.12
N GLN A 344 -29.57 -2.77 12.34
CA GLN A 344 -28.82 -3.44 13.41
C GLN A 344 -28.90 -4.96 13.31
N GLY A 345 -27.82 -5.64 13.70
CA GLY A 345 -27.75 -7.10 13.80
C GLY A 345 -27.90 -7.82 12.45
N ASN A 346 -28.35 -9.08 12.51
CA ASN A 346 -28.52 -9.96 11.34
C ASN A 346 -29.52 -9.38 10.31
N ALA A 347 -30.43 -8.49 10.75
CA ALA A 347 -31.40 -7.85 9.86
C ALA A 347 -30.78 -7.02 8.74
N LEU A 348 -29.53 -6.55 8.91
CA LEU A 348 -28.78 -5.96 7.82
C LEU A 348 -28.59 -6.92 6.64
N CYS A 349 -28.25 -8.17 6.96
CA CYS A 349 -28.01 -9.23 5.98
C CYS A 349 -29.31 -9.68 5.30
N TYR A 350 -30.46 -9.60 6.00
CA TYR A 350 -31.75 -10.05 5.47
C TYR A 350 -32.22 -9.28 4.23
N SER A 351 -31.68 -8.09 4.02
CA SER A 351 -31.94 -7.30 2.80
C SER A 351 -31.58 -8.07 1.53
N CYS A 352 -30.65 -9.03 1.61
CA CYS A 352 -30.24 -9.88 0.49
C CYS A 352 -30.20 -11.37 0.82
N HIS A 353 -30.31 -11.78 2.08
CA HIS A 353 -30.18 -13.17 2.52
C HIS A 353 -31.42 -13.61 3.31
N ALA A 354 -32.21 -14.51 2.75
CA ALA A 354 -33.47 -14.97 3.31
C ALA A 354 -33.30 -15.55 4.73
N PRO A 355 -33.87 -14.92 5.79
CA PRO A 355 -33.67 -15.33 7.18
C PRO A 355 -34.18 -16.76 7.43
N GLU A 356 -35.24 -17.18 6.75
CA GLU A 356 -35.80 -18.54 6.86
C GLU A 356 -34.85 -19.64 6.35
N LYS A 357 -33.76 -19.27 5.64
CA LYS A 357 -32.72 -20.20 5.20
C LYS A 357 -31.40 -20.04 5.94
N PHE A 358 -31.02 -18.82 6.29
CA PHE A 358 -29.69 -18.52 6.82
C PHE A 358 -29.69 -18.21 8.31
N ASP A 359 -30.76 -17.66 8.87
CA ASP A 359 -30.85 -17.33 10.30
C ASP A 359 -31.63 -18.40 11.08
N VAL A 360 -31.24 -19.65 10.85
CA VAL A 360 -31.83 -20.84 11.46
C VAL A 360 -30.75 -21.70 12.12
N VAL A 361 -31.12 -22.54 13.08
CA VAL A 361 -30.16 -23.36 13.85
C VAL A 361 -29.48 -24.38 12.94
N GLU A 362 -30.16 -24.85 11.91
CA GLU A 362 -29.63 -25.79 10.92
C GLU A 362 -28.55 -25.15 10.03
N HIS A 363 -28.53 -23.82 9.92
CA HIS A 363 -27.48 -23.09 9.21
C HIS A 363 -26.40 -22.59 10.17
N THR A 364 -26.76 -22.07 11.34
CA THR A 364 -25.81 -21.46 12.27
C THR A 364 -25.14 -22.47 13.20
N HIS A 365 -25.81 -23.59 13.48
CA HIS A 365 -25.46 -24.58 14.50
C HIS A 365 -25.25 -24.01 15.91
N HIS A 366 -25.90 -22.89 16.20
CA HIS A 366 -25.89 -22.24 17.49
C HIS A 366 -27.31 -21.97 17.97
N GLU A 367 -27.49 -21.81 19.28
CA GLU A 367 -28.76 -21.38 19.86
C GLU A 367 -29.17 -20.02 19.27
N LYS A 368 -30.46 -19.85 19.01
CA LYS A 368 -31.00 -18.59 18.49
C LYS A 368 -30.64 -17.44 19.43
N ASN A 369 -30.28 -16.29 18.86
CA ASN A 369 -29.85 -15.08 19.58
C ASN A 369 -28.55 -15.21 20.39
N SER A 370 -27.83 -16.33 20.31
CA SER A 370 -26.48 -16.41 20.87
C SER A 370 -25.47 -15.59 20.04
N SER A 371 -24.32 -15.28 20.60
CA SER A 371 -23.23 -14.60 19.88
C SER A 371 -22.78 -15.38 18.64
N GLY A 372 -22.80 -16.72 18.71
CA GLY A 372 -22.47 -17.62 17.60
C GLY A 372 -23.52 -17.68 16.49
N ALA A 373 -24.75 -17.21 16.73
CA ALA A 373 -25.80 -17.11 15.71
C ALA A 373 -25.75 -15.79 14.92
N THR A 374 -24.80 -14.89 15.21
CA THR A 374 -24.67 -13.63 14.47
C THR A 374 -23.98 -13.85 13.12
N CYS A 375 -24.54 -13.31 12.03
CA CYS A 375 -23.97 -13.46 10.68
C CYS A 375 -22.52 -12.94 10.63
N VAL A 376 -22.31 -11.75 11.21
CA VAL A 376 -20.99 -11.09 11.25
C VAL A 376 -19.98 -11.80 12.14
N GLY A 377 -20.42 -12.63 13.10
CA GLY A 377 -19.53 -13.41 13.95
C GLY A 377 -18.72 -14.45 13.16
N CYS A 378 -19.35 -15.05 12.15
CA CYS A 378 -18.73 -16.05 11.28
C CYS A 378 -18.19 -15.45 9.97
N HIS A 379 -18.98 -14.62 9.30
CA HIS A 379 -18.67 -14.14 7.95
C HIS A 379 -17.76 -12.90 7.92
N MET A 380 -17.62 -12.20 9.04
CA MET A 380 -16.80 -10.97 9.16
C MET A 380 -15.94 -11.02 10.45
N PRO A 381 -15.02 -11.99 10.56
CA PRO A 381 -14.22 -12.19 11.76
C PRO A 381 -13.41 -10.93 12.10
N VAL A 382 -13.24 -10.68 13.41
CA VAL A 382 -12.61 -9.45 13.92
C VAL A 382 -11.13 -9.66 14.20
N THR A 383 -10.28 -8.77 13.72
CA THR A 383 -8.86 -8.66 14.11
C THR A 383 -8.66 -7.33 14.83
N ASN A 384 -8.06 -7.35 16.02
CA ASN A 384 -7.78 -6.11 16.75
C ASN A 384 -6.54 -5.43 16.18
N TYR A 385 -6.70 -4.16 15.86
CA TYR A 385 -5.64 -3.24 15.51
C TYR A 385 -5.43 -2.22 16.64
N MET A 386 -4.23 -1.63 16.74
CA MET A 386 -3.86 -0.67 17.80
C MET A 386 -4.32 -1.10 19.20
N VAL A 387 -4.11 -2.38 19.51
CA VAL A 387 -4.48 -3.05 20.78
C VAL A 387 -5.99 -3.28 20.96
N ILE A 388 -6.83 -2.25 20.78
CA ILE A 388 -8.26 -2.28 21.20
C ILE A 388 -9.27 -1.94 20.10
N ASP A 389 -8.83 -1.67 18.87
CA ASP A 389 -9.72 -1.31 17.76
C ASP A 389 -10.03 -2.54 16.89
N GLY A 390 -11.21 -3.13 17.09
CA GLY A 390 -11.64 -4.32 16.36
C GLY A 390 -12.04 -4.01 14.91
N ARG A 391 -11.28 -4.52 13.94
CA ARG A 391 -11.58 -4.42 12.49
C ARG A 391 -12.24 -5.70 11.99
N ARG A 392 -13.31 -5.58 11.20
CA ARG A 392 -14.07 -6.71 10.66
C ARG A 392 -13.62 -6.99 9.23
N ASP A 393 -13.35 -8.24 8.89
CA ASP A 393 -13.06 -8.58 7.50
C ASP A 393 -14.27 -8.36 6.57
N HIS A 394 -14.09 -7.55 5.52
CA HIS A 394 -15.15 -7.17 4.56
C HIS A 394 -15.17 -8.04 3.29
N SER A 395 -14.44 -9.14 3.23
CA SER A 395 -14.57 -10.11 2.13
C SER A 395 -15.90 -10.89 2.24
N ILE A 396 -16.49 -10.91 3.44
CA ILE A 396 -17.83 -11.48 3.77
C ILE A 396 -17.92 -12.92 3.23
N ARG A 397 -16.87 -13.68 3.48
CA ARG A 397 -16.66 -15.01 2.88
C ARG A 397 -17.43 -16.09 3.63
N ILE A 398 -17.64 -17.23 2.96
CA ILE A 398 -18.03 -18.46 3.65
C ILE A 398 -16.84 -18.86 4.56
N PRO A 399 -17.03 -19.10 5.86
CA PRO A 399 -15.96 -19.56 6.75
C PRO A 399 -15.36 -20.87 6.23
N ARG A 400 -14.03 -20.99 6.24
CA ARG A 400 -13.30 -22.17 5.73
C ARG A 400 -12.30 -22.70 6.76
N PRO A 401 -12.74 -23.18 7.95
CA PRO A 401 -11.84 -23.79 8.93
C PRO A 401 -11.12 -25.04 8.40
N ASP A 402 -11.63 -25.65 7.31
CA ASP A 402 -10.96 -26.73 6.60
C ASP A 402 -9.66 -26.28 5.88
N LEU A 403 -9.55 -25.01 5.50
CA LEU A 403 -8.33 -24.46 4.89
C LEU A 403 -7.28 -24.06 5.92
N SER A 404 -7.70 -23.60 7.12
CA SER A 404 -6.81 -23.20 8.21
C SER A 404 -5.86 -24.29 8.70
N LYS A 405 -6.13 -25.57 8.41
CA LYS A 405 -5.21 -26.67 8.73
C LYS A 405 -3.90 -26.60 7.94
N ASN A 406 -3.98 -26.16 6.69
CA ASN A 406 -2.86 -26.19 5.75
C ASN A 406 -2.33 -24.78 5.40
N MET A 407 -2.96 -23.75 5.96
CA MET A 407 -2.64 -22.34 5.76
C MET A 407 -2.48 -21.69 7.11
N ASP A 408 -1.53 -20.78 7.23
CA ASP A 408 -1.38 -19.94 8.42
C ASP A 408 -2.46 -18.84 8.41
N ALA A 409 -3.73 -19.24 8.52
CA ALA A 409 -4.89 -18.36 8.46
C ALA A 409 -5.89 -18.71 9.58
N PRO A 410 -6.36 -17.73 10.36
CA PRO A 410 -7.32 -17.97 11.43
C PRO A 410 -8.68 -18.37 10.86
N ASN A 411 -9.48 -19.08 11.65
CA ASN A 411 -10.88 -19.33 11.34
C ASN A 411 -11.80 -18.72 12.40
N ALA A 412 -13.00 -18.34 11.97
CA ALA A 412 -13.98 -17.69 12.84
C ALA A 412 -14.39 -18.54 14.04
N CYS A 413 -14.43 -19.88 13.89
CA CYS A 413 -14.86 -20.78 14.95
C CYS A 413 -13.86 -20.81 16.12
N ASN A 414 -12.56 -20.91 15.83
CA ASN A 414 -11.51 -20.93 16.86
C ASN A 414 -11.39 -19.60 17.63
N LYS A 415 -11.95 -18.49 17.12
CA LYS A 415 -12.01 -17.22 17.86
C LYS A 415 -12.94 -17.29 19.08
N CYS A 416 -13.99 -18.10 19.00
CA CYS A 416 -14.92 -18.34 20.13
C CYS A 416 -14.60 -19.65 20.87
N HIS A 417 -14.14 -20.67 20.16
CA HIS A 417 -13.80 -21.99 20.70
C HIS A 417 -12.27 -22.14 20.86
N THR A 418 -11.69 -21.31 21.72
CA THR A 418 -10.23 -21.28 21.95
C THR A 418 -9.70 -22.55 22.63
N ASP A 419 -10.60 -23.35 23.23
CA ASP A 419 -10.32 -24.60 23.91
C ASP A 419 -10.43 -25.84 23.00
N LYS A 420 -10.75 -25.65 21.71
CA LYS A 420 -10.91 -26.73 20.73
C LYS A 420 -9.82 -26.65 19.67
N THR A 421 -9.35 -27.80 19.20
CA THR A 421 -8.37 -27.84 18.10
C THR A 421 -9.04 -27.54 16.77
N THR A 422 -8.26 -27.07 15.79
CA THR A 422 -8.75 -26.85 14.43
C THR A 422 -9.28 -28.14 13.82
N GLU A 423 -8.67 -29.30 14.07
CA GLU A 423 -9.17 -30.60 13.59
C GLU A 423 -10.57 -30.92 14.12
N TRP A 424 -10.82 -30.62 15.39
CA TRP A 424 -12.14 -30.83 16.00
C TRP A 424 -13.18 -29.97 15.28
N ILE A 425 -12.88 -28.69 15.05
CA ILE A 425 -13.77 -27.75 14.37
C ILE A 425 -14.00 -28.18 12.92
N THR A 426 -12.92 -28.47 12.18
CA THR A 426 -12.99 -28.92 10.78
C THR A 426 -13.85 -30.18 10.67
N LYS A 427 -13.75 -31.14 11.59
CA LYS A 427 -14.57 -32.34 11.58
C LYS A 427 -16.07 -32.01 11.57
N PHE A 428 -16.54 -31.18 12.50
CA PHE A 428 -17.97 -30.82 12.57
C PHE A 428 -18.38 -29.93 11.39
N PHE A 429 -17.55 -28.95 11.02
CA PHE A 429 -17.78 -28.12 9.85
C PHE A 429 -17.95 -28.94 8.56
N THR A 430 -17.07 -29.91 8.31
CA THR A 430 -17.16 -30.79 7.15
C THR A 430 -18.40 -31.68 7.21
N GLN A 431 -18.80 -32.17 8.40
CA GLN A 431 -20.05 -32.93 8.56
C GLN A 431 -21.29 -32.10 8.20
N TRP A 432 -21.30 -30.80 8.52
CA TRP A 432 -22.45 -29.92 8.30
C TRP A 432 -22.52 -29.34 6.88
N TYR A 433 -21.36 -29.00 6.29
CA TYR A 433 -21.29 -28.21 5.07
C TYR A 433 -20.39 -28.79 3.98
N GLY A 434 -19.60 -29.83 4.24
CA GLY A 434 -18.55 -30.30 3.32
C GLY A 434 -19.03 -30.53 1.89
N ASP A 435 -20.17 -31.21 1.72
CA ASP A 435 -20.76 -31.49 0.41
C ASP A 435 -21.37 -30.25 -0.28
N LYS A 436 -21.62 -29.18 0.48
CA LYS A 436 -22.20 -27.92 0.02
C LYS A 436 -21.13 -26.90 -0.40
N LEU A 437 -19.85 -27.16 -0.08
CA LEU A 437 -18.76 -26.23 -0.40
C LEU A 437 -18.47 -26.24 -1.92
N PRO A 438 -18.02 -25.10 -2.47
CA PRO A 438 -17.51 -25.06 -3.84
C PRO A 438 -16.35 -26.04 -4.02
N LYS A 439 -16.41 -26.87 -5.07
CA LYS A 439 -15.34 -27.84 -5.42
C LYS A 439 -14.12 -27.19 -6.07
N GLN A 440 -14.26 -25.95 -6.54
CA GLN A 440 -13.15 -25.20 -7.12
C GLN A 440 -12.15 -24.84 -6.02
N LYS A 441 -10.85 -24.92 -6.34
CA LYS A 441 -9.80 -24.41 -5.46
C LYS A 441 -10.04 -22.94 -5.16
N THR A 442 -9.80 -22.54 -3.92
CA THR A 442 -9.78 -21.14 -3.53
C THR A 442 -8.54 -20.46 -4.07
N TYR A 443 -8.58 -19.13 -4.21
CA TYR A 443 -7.39 -18.41 -4.61
C TYR A 443 -6.26 -18.54 -3.56
N GLY A 444 -6.58 -18.73 -2.27
CA GLY A 444 -5.57 -18.97 -1.23
C GLY A 444 -4.80 -20.26 -1.50
N GLU A 445 -5.50 -21.34 -1.90
CA GLU A 445 -4.85 -22.62 -2.27
C GLU A 445 -3.94 -22.45 -3.48
N LEU A 446 -4.37 -21.68 -4.48
CA LEU A 446 -3.56 -21.39 -5.67
C LEU A 446 -2.37 -20.47 -5.34
N SER A 447 -2.57 -19.44 -4.54
CA SER A 447 -1.54 -18.48 -4.12
C SER A 447 -0.46 -19.15 -3.29
N GLN A 448 -0.82 -20.14 -2.47
CA GLN A 448 0.15 -20.92 -1.71
C GLN A 448 1.08 -21.75 -2.62
N LEU A 449 0.55 -22.35 -3.69
CA LEU A 449 1.37 -23.06 -4.68
C LEU A 449 2.37 -22.08 -5.32
N ILE A 450 1.87 -20.93 -5.78
CA ILE A 450 2.65 -19.87 -6.41
C ILE A 450 3.77 -19.37 -5.49
N ALA A 451 3.45 -19.02 -4.25
CA ALA A 451 4.41 -18.49 -3.28
C ALA A 451 5.53 -19.49 -2.94
N LYS A 452 5.20 -20.80 -2.89
CA LYS A 452 6.17 -21.85 -2.56
C LYS A 452 7.05 -22.27 -3.75
N ASN A 453 6.74 -21.82 -4.97
CA ASN A 453 7.46 -22.21 -6.19
C ASN A 453 7.62 -23.73 -6.31
N ILE A 454 6.54 -24.48 -6.20
CA ILE A 454 6.55 -25.95 -6.30
C ILE A 454 5.90 -26.43 -7.60
N PRO A 455 6.04 -27.71 -8.00
CA PRO A 455 5.38 -28.23 -9.20
C PRO A 455 3.88 -27.90 -9.24
N GLY A 456 3.42 -27.33 -10.37
CA GLY A 456 2.06 -26.83 -10.55
C GLY A 456 1.86 -25.33 -10.27
N SER A 457 2.91 -24.58 -9.91
CA SER A 457 2.82 -23.13 -9.64
C SER A 457 2.42 -22.32 -10.88
N ASP A 458 3.05 -22.54 -12.04
CA ASP A 458 2.66 -21.89 -13.31
C ASP A 458 1.20 -22.17 -13.68
N ALA A 459 0.75 -23.42 -13.50
CA ALA A 459 -0.64 -23.80 -13.75
C ALA A 459 -1.62 -23.09 -12.80
N ALA A 460 -1.28 -23.00 -11.51
CA ALA A 460 -2.07 -22.27 -10.51
C ALA A 460 -2.14 -20.77 -10.81
N TRP A 461 -1.00 -20.17 -11.17
CA TRP A 461 -0.94 -18.77 -11.60
C TRP A 461 -1.82 -18.53 -12.82
N SER A 462 -1.72 -19.40 -13.83
CA SER A 462 -2.53 -19.25 -15.03
C SER A 462 -4.02 -19.47 -14.76
N GLU A 463 -4.41 -20.33 -13.81
CA GLU A 463 -5.80 -20.49 -13.40
C GLU A 463 -6.35 -19.18 -12.80
N LEU A 464 -5.59 -18.52 -11.92
CA LEU A 464 -5.98 -17.23 -11.35
C LEU A 464 -6.23 -16.16 -12.42
N MET A 465 -5.39 -16.13 -13.45
CA MET A 465 -5.51 -15.15 -14.54
C MET A 465 -6.71 -15.43 -15.48
N THR A 466 -6.94 -16.71 -15.79
CA THR A 466 -7.89 -17.10 -16.85
C THR A 466 -9.32 -17.26 -16.37
N VAL A 467 -9.53 -17.65 -15.10
CA VAL A 467 -10.88 -17.84 -14.58
C VAL A 467 -11.55 -16.48 -14.35
N ALA A 468 -12.69 -16.27 -15.02
CA ALA A 468 -13.44 -15.02 -14.98
C ALA A 468 -13.94 -14.66 -13.57
N ASN A 469 -14.19 -15.66 -12.72
CA ASN A 469 -14.79 -15.47 -11.40
C ASN A 469 -13.83 -14.99 -10.31
N TYR A 470 -12.51 -14.97 -10.54
CA TYR A 470 -11.58 -14.42 -9.55
C TYR A 470 -11.59 -12.88 -9.57
N PRO A 471 -11.65 -12.22 -8.39
CA PRO A 471 -11.65 -10.76 -8.31
C PRO A 471 -10.41 -10.13 -8.93
N ALA A 472 -10.56 -8.90 -9.45
CA ALA A 472 -9.45 -8.16 -10.06
C ALA A 472 -8.28 -7.95 -9.08
N ILE A 473 -8.55 -7.68 -7.79
CA ILE A 473 -7.49 -7.52 -6.79
C ILE A 473 -6.68 -8.80 -6.55
N ILE A 474 -7.30 -9.98 -6.71
CA ILE A 474 -6.61 -11.28 -6.63
C ILE A 474 -5.72 -11.48 -7.85
N LYS A 475 -6.21 -11.14 -9.04
CA LYS A 475 -5.39 -11.16 -10.27
C LYS A 475 -4.23 -10.17 -10.20
N ALA A 476 -4.46 -8.98 -9.65
CA ALA A 476 -3.42 -7.99 -9.40
C ALA A 476 -2.34 -8.52 -8.44
N THR A 477 -2.75 -9.22 -7.38
CA THR A 477 -1.83 -9.88 -6.43
C THR A 477 -1.00 -10.97 -7.13
N ALA A 478 -1.62 -11.79 -7.99
CA ALA A 478 -0.92 -12.80 -8.78
C ALA A 478 0.07 -12.17 -9.78
N LEU A 479 -0.28 -11.05 -10.41
CA LEU A 479 0.62 -10.30 -11.31
C LEU A 479 1.80 -9.69 -10.55
N GLU A 480 1.57 -9.07 -9.39
CA GLU A 480 2.64 -8.50 -8.58
C GLU A 480 3.65 -9.55 -8.13
N THR A 481 3.16 -10.75 -7.79
CA THR A 481 3.99 -11.89 -7.40
C THR A 481 4.54 -12.68 -8.59
N ASN A 482 4.21 -12.29 -9.84
CA ASN A 482 4.69 -12.95 -11.06
C ASN A 482 6.13 -12.55 -11.40
N ASN A 483 7.09 -13.00 -10.59
CA ASN A 483 8.51 -12.73 -10.85
C ASN A 483 9.25 -13.93 -11.47
N ARG A 484 8.56 -15.06 -11.71
CA ARG A 484 9.20 -16.34 -12.07
C ARG A 484 8.55 -17.11 -13.22
N PHE A 485 7.29 -16.81 -13.59
CA PHE A 485 6.54 -17.54 -14.61
C PHE A 485 6.51 -16.76 -15.94
N TYR A 486 7.34 -17.20 -16.89
CA TYR A 486 7.52 -16.53 -18.19
C TYR A 486 7.34 -17.48 -19.38
N SER A 487 6.47 -18.48 -19.23
CA SER A 487 5.98 -19.25 -20.37
C SER A 487 5.27 -18.33 -21.37
N GLN A 488 5.20 -18.71 -22.65
CA GLN A 488 4.50 -17.90 -23.67
C GLN A 488 3.05 -17.58 -23.23
N ARG A 489 2.38 -18.56 -22.62
CA ARG A 489 1.03 -18.40 -22.05
C ARG A 489 0.98 -17.28 -21.01
N SER A 490 1.95 -17.23 -20.09
CA SER A 490 2.00 -16.21 -19.04
C SER A 490 2.28 -14.82 -19.61
N ILE A 491 3.16 -14.73 -20.62
CA ILE A 491 3.42 -13.48 -21.35
C ILE A 491 2.16 -12.97 -22.05
N ASP A 492 1.41 -13.86 -22.71
CA ASP A 492 0.14 -13.50 -23.37
C ASP A 492 -0.90 -12.99 -22.36
N GLN A 493 -0.98 -13.61 -21.18
CA GLN A 493 -1.86 -13.15 -20.10
C GLN A 493 -1.44 -11.77 -19.57
N ILE A 494 -0.15 -11.53 -19.34
CA ILE A 494 0.36 -10.21 -18.91
C ILE A 494 -0.03 -9.14 -19.94
N ASN A 495 0.22 -9.40 -21.23
CA ASN A 495 -0.12 -8.49 -22.33
C ASN A 495 -1.62 -8.20 -22.43
N MET A 496 -2.47 -9.18 -22.10
CA MET A 496 -3.92 -8.97 -22.02
C MET A 496 -4.27 -8.00 -20.88
N GLN A 497 -3.63 -8.14 -19.71
CA GLN A 497 -3.92 -7.30 -18.55
C GLN A 497 -3.40 -5.86 -18.67
N LEU A 498 -2.32 -5.64 -19.43
CA LEU A 498 -1.87 -4.29 -19.79
C LEU A 498 -2.95 -3.47 -20.55
N LYS A 499 -3.93 -4.15 -21.15
CA LYS A 499 -5.06 -3.54 -21.88
C LYS A 499 -6.37 -3.59 -21.09
N SER A 500 -6.34 -4.00 -19.82
CA SER A 500 -7.52 -4.08 -18.97
C SER A 500 -8.16 -2.71 -18.77
N ASN A 501 -9.48 -2.66 -18.61
CA ASN A 501 -10.17 -1.44 -18.19
C ASN A 501 -9.85 -1.08 -16.72
N ASP A 502 -9.43 -2.06 -15.91
CA ASP A 502 -9.04 -1.85 -14.51
C ASP A 502 -7.58 -1.34 -14.41
N PRO A 503 -7.35 -0.10 -13.95
CA PRO A 503 -6.01 0.45 -13.76
C PRO A 503 -5.12 -0.34 -12.78
N ASN A 504 -5.69 -1.02 -11.76
CA ASN A 504 -4.89 -1.86 -10.86
C ASN A 504 -4.31 -3.08 -11.58
N LEU A 505 -5.05 -3.64 -12.54
CA LEU A 505 -4.56 -4.75 -13.37
C LEU A 505 -3.46 -4.28 -14.32
N ARG A 506 -3.61 -3.09 -14.94
CA ARG A 506 -2.56 -2.50 -15.78
C ARG A 506 -1.29 -2.22 -14.98
N LEU A 507 -1.41 -1.60 -13.79
CA LEU A 507 -0.30 -1.33 -12.89
C LEU A 507 0.49 -2.60 -12.54
N ASN A 508 -0.19 -3.67 -12.13
CA ASN A 508 0.50 -4.89 -11.72
C ASN A 508 0.99 -5.72 -12.91
N ALA A 509 0.37 -5.61 -14.08
CA ALA A 509 0.89 -6.19 -15.31
C ALA A 509 2.20 -5.52 -15.77
N LEU A 510 2.37 -4.22 -15.52
CA LEU A 510 3.64 -3.52 -15.75
C LEU A 510 4.76 -4.08 -14.86
N ARG A 511 4.47 -4.35 -13.59
CA ARG A 511 5.42 -5.01 -12.69
C ARG A 511 5.79 -6.41 -13.18
N ALA A 512 4.80 -7.19 -13.62
CA ALA A 512 5.00 -8.54 -14.14
C ALA A 512 5.82 -8.59 -15.46
N ILE A 513 5.70 -7.57 -16.31
CA ILE A 513 6.42 -7.51 -17.59
C ILE A 513 7.84 -6.95 -17.44
N SER A 514 8.14 -6.23 -16.34
CA SER A 514 9.43 -5.55 -16.13
C SER A 514 10.68 -6.42 -16.34
N PRO A 515 10.70 -7.72 -15.97
CA PRO A 515 11.89 -8.55 -16.14
C PRO A 515 12.10 -9.07 -17.57
N LEU A 516 11.13 -8.86 -18.47
CA LEU A 516 11.20 -9.37 -19.84
C LEU A 516 12.16 -8.53 -20.73
N PRO A 517 12.75 -9.14 -21.76
CA PRO A 517 13.58 -8.43 -22.73
C PRO A 517 12.88 -7.25 -23.40
N SER A 518 13.66 -6.26 -23.83
CA SER A 518 13.16 -5.03 -24.46
C SER A 518 12.26 -5.29 -25.67
N THR A 519 12.56 -6.34 -26.45
CA THR A 519 11.78 -6.76 -27.62
C THR A 519 10.34 -7.15 -27.30
N ILE A 520 10.07 -7.58 -26.05
CA ILE A 520 8.74 -7.93 -25.57
C ILE A 520 8.14 -6.76 -24.78
N ALA A 521 8.91 -6.20 -23.85
CA ALA A 521 8.42 -5.18 -22.92
C ALA A 521 8.13 -3.83 -23.61
N GLN A 522 9.04 -3.30 -24.43
CA GLN A 522 8.89 -1.95 -24.98
C GLN A 522 7.60 -1.76 -25.81
N PRO A 523 7.26 -2.64 -26.78
CA PRO A 523 6.07 -2.43 -27.61
C PRO A 523 4.76 -2.46 -26.82
N ALA A 524 4.71 -3.29 -25.75
CA ALA A 524 3.54 -3.43 -24.90
C ALA A 524 3.37 -2.25 -23.92
N VAL A 525 4.48 -1.68 -23.45
CA VAL A 525 4.51 -0.69 -22.37
C VAL A 525 4.47 0.75 -22.88
N LEU A 526 5.07 1.05 -24.03
CA LEU A 526 5.13 2.41 -24.60
C LEU A 526 3.77 3.15 -24.64
N PRO A 527 2.65 2.52 -25.03
CA PRO A 527 1.34 3.18 -25.02
C PRO A 527 0.89 3.64 -23.63
N LEU A 528 1.29 2.93 -22.57
CA LEU A 528 0.88 3.19 -21.18
C LEU A 528 1.58 4.41 -20.56
N LEU A 529 2.58 4.98 -21.21
CA LEU A 529 3.04 6.33 -20.86
C LEU A 529 1.94 7.39 -21.04
N ASN A 530 0.86 7.10 -21.78
CA ASN A 530 -0.31 7.97 -21.93
C ASN A 530 -1.52 7.52 -21.08
N ASP A 531 -1.35 6.55 -20.18
CA ASP A 531 -2.44 6.07 -19.34
C ASP A 531 -3.06 7.22 -18.52
N PRO A 532 -4.39 7.29 -18.34
CA PRO A 532 -5.00 8.32 -17.51
C PRO A 532 -4.52 8.30 -16.05
N ALA A 533 -4.18 7.14 -15.48
CA ALA A 533 -3.72 7.02 -14.10
C ALA A 533 -2.21 7.31 -13.98
N LEU A 534 -1.85 8.28 -13.14
CA LEU A 534 -0.44 8.64 -12.86
C LEU A 534 0.41 7.44 -12.40
N THR A 535 -0.14 6.58 -11.55
CA THR A 535 0.58 5.37 -11.08
C THR A 535 0.95 4.42 -12.22
N VAL A 536 0.05 4.23 -13.20
CA VAL A 536 0.32 3.38 -14.38
C VAL A 536 1.38 4.03 -15.26
N ARG A 537 1.31 5.36 -15.48
CA ARG A 537 2.35 6.07 -16.24
C ARG A 537 3.72 5.98 -15.56
N ARG A 538 3.78 6.19 -14.25
CA ARG A 538 5.01 6.08 -13.45
C ARG A 538 5.60 4.68 -13.55
N GLU A 539 4.79 3.64 -13.43
CA GLU A 539 5.27 2.27 -13.50
C GLU A 539 5.71 1.90 -14.93
N ALA A 540 5.03 2.39 -15.96
CA ALA A 540 5.46 2.24 -17.34
C ALA A 540 6.83 2.89 -17.58
N LEU A 541 7.05 4.05 -16.97
CA LEU A 541 8.36 4.71 -16.97
C LEU A 541 9.43 3.85 -16.29
N ASN A 542 9.14 3.23 -15.14
CA ASN A 542 10.10 2.36 -14.45
C ASN A 542 10.50 1.15 -15.31
N VAL A 543 9.53 0.53 -15.99
CA VAL A 543 9.77 -0.60 -16.89
C VAL A 543 10.62 -0.21 -18.11
N LEU A 544 10.42 1.00 -18.64
CA LEU A 544 11.14 1.49 -19.82
C LEU A 544 12.51 2.10 -19.49
N LEU A 545 12.78 2.45 -18.23
CA LEU A 545 14.00 3.14 -17.82
C LEU A 545 15.29 2.42 -18.25
N PRO A 546 15.44 1.09 -18.09
CA PRO A 546 16.64 0.38 -18.56
C PRO A 546 16.88 0.49 -20.07
N PHE A 547 15.83 0.80 -20.84
CA PHE A 547 15.86 0.87 -22.30
C PHE A 547 15.74 2.31 -22.84
N TYR A 548 15.88 3.33 -21.99
CA TYR A 548 15.68 4.73 -22.35
C TYR A 548 16.43 5.16 -23.63
N ALA A 549 17.70 4.72 -23.76
CA ALA A 549 18.54 5.05 -24.90
C ALA A 549 18.05 4.43 -26.23
N GLU A 550 17.34 3.30 -26.16
CA GLU A 550 16.79 2.55 -27.30
C GLU A 550 15.41 3.05 -27.74
N LEU A 551 14.75 3.90 -26.93
CA LEU A 551 13.41 4.37 -27.23
C LEU A 551 13.38 5.23 -28.50
N PRO A 552 12.34 5.06 -29.37
CA PRO A 552 12.06 5.97 -30.47
C PRO A 552 11.88 7.41 -29.97
N GLN A 553 12.17 8.41 -30.82
CA GLN A 553 12.14 9.83 -30.43
C GLN A 553 10.82 10.26 -29.76
N ALA A 554 9.67 9.89 -30.35
CA ALA A 554 8.36 10.22 -29.77
C ALA A 554 8.13 9.52 -28.42
N GLY A 555 8.59 8.27 -28.29
CA GLY A 555 8.55 7.53 -27.02
C GLY A 555 9.42 8.19 -25.95
N ARG A 556 10.61 8.65 -26.31
CA ARG A 556 11.54 9.37 -25.42
C ARG A 556 10.97 10.71 -24.96
N GLN A 557 10.37 11.49 -25.86
CA GLN A 557 9.68 12.74 -25.49
C GLN A 557 8.56 12.50 -24.48
N ARG A 558 7.75 11.44 -24.70
CA ARG A 558 6.69 11.11 -23.76
C ARG A 558 7.25 10.60 -22.43
N PHE A 559 8.31 9.78 -22.46
CA PHE A 559 9.03 9.32 -21.28
C PHE A 559 9.53 10.51 -20.45
N ASP A 560 10.20 11.48 -21.07
CA ASP A 560 10.75 12.67 -20.39
C ASP A 560 9.63 13.51 -19.74
N ALA A 561 8.47 13.62 -20.39
CA ALA A 561 7.30 14.29 -19.81
C ALA A 561 6.81 13.58 -18.54
N VAL A 562 6.65 12.25 -18.59
CA VAL A 562 6.25 11.45 -17.42
C VAL A 562 7.34 11.46 -16.34
N MET A 563 8.62 11.52 -16.72
CA MET A 563 9.74 11.64 -15.78
C MET A 563 9.63 12.93 -14.98
N ASN A 564 9.27 14.05 -15.59
CA ASN A 564 9.08 15.32 -14.88
C ASN A 564 7.91 15.26 -13.88
N GLU A 565 6.81 14.59 -14.26
CA GLU A 565 5.70 14.30 -13.34
C GLU A 565 6.20 13.46 -12.14
N ALA A 566 6.95 12.39 -12.42
CA ALA A 566 7.51 11.50 -11.41
C ALA A 566 8.51 12.22 -10.48
N ILE A 567 9.43 13.03 -10.99
CA ILE A 567 10.38 13.79 -10.15
C ILE A 567 9.65 14.76 -9.22
N THR A 568 8.59 15.42 -9.69
CA THR A 568 7.76 16.30 -8.84
C THR A 568 7.11 15.52 -7.70
N MET A 569 6.56 14.35 -8.02
CA MET A 569 5.98 13.42 -7.07
C MET A 569 7.01 12.90 -6.05
N GLU A 570 8.19 12.46 -6.49
CA GLU A 570 9.23 11.95 -5.60
C GLU A 570 9.82 13.06 -4.69
N ARG A 571 9.86 14.32 -5.15
CA ARG A 571 10.22 15.47 -4.28
C ARG A 571 9.20 15.69 -3.17
N ASN A 572 7.91 15.54 -3.46
CA ASN A 572 6.87 15.56 -2.43
C ASN A 572 7.06 14.42 -1.43
N LEU A 573 7.52 13.24 -1.87
CA LEU A 573 7.81 12.06 -1.02
C LEU A 573 9.20 12.08 -0.36
N SER A 574 9.99 13.14 -0.56
CA SER A 574 11.35 13.26 -0.03
C SER A 574 11.40 13.78 1.41
N ASP A 575 10.29 13.66 2.14
CA ASP A 575 10.28 13.56 3.59
C ASP A 575 10.63 12.13 4.08
N ARG A 576 10.85 11.22 3.13
CA ARG A 576 11.33 9.85 3.33
C ARG A 576 12.51 9.52 2.40
N PRO A 577 13.32 8.49 2.73
CA PRO A 577 14.46 8.10 1.90
C PRO A 577 14.05 7.63 0.48
N GLU A 578 12.87 7.05 0.31
CA GLU A 578 12.39 6.53 -0.97
C GLU A 578 12.33 7.62 -2.05
N GLY A 579 11.92 8.86 -1.69
CA GLY A 579 11.88 9.97 -2.64
C GLY A 579 13.26 10.33 -3.22
N TYR A 580 14.34 10.20 -2.44
CA TYR A 580 15.71 10.42 -2.91
C TYR A 580 16.21 9.23 -3.75
N LEU A 581 15.89 8.01 -3.30
CA LEU A 581 16.26 6.78 -4.01
C LEU A 581 15.68 6.77 -5.42
N ASN A 582 14.37 7.02 -5.54
CA ASN A 582 13.66 7.01 -6.80
C ASN A 582 14.15 8.13 -7.73
N GLN A 583 14.35 9.36 -7.23
CA GLN A 583 14.95 10.43 -8.03
C GLN A 583 16.33 10.05 -8.58
N GLY A 584 17.20 9.50 -7.73
CA GLY A 584 18.54 9.10 -8.15
C GLY A 584 18.52 7.97 -9.18
N ILE A 585 17.61 6.99 -9.04
CA ILE A 585 17.44 5.90 -10.02
C ILE A 585 17.03 6.46 -11.38
N LEU A 586 16.06 7.39 -11.40
CA LEU A 586 15.60 8.04 -12.62
C LEU A 586 16.71 8.86 -13.29
N PHE A 587 17.45 9.66 -12.52
CA PHE A 587 18.58 10.43 -13.04
C PHE A 587 19.70 9.53 -13.57
N ALA A 588 20.08 8.50 -12.82
CA ALA A 588 21.12 7.55 -13.23
C ALA A 588 20.74 6.81 -14.52
N GLY A 589 19.51 6.28 -14.60
CA GLY A 589 19.02 5.53 -15.75
C GLY A 589 18.84 6.37 -17.02
N THR A 590 18.72 7.70 -16.89
CA THR A 590 18.65 8.64 -18.03
C THR A 590 19.99 9.32 -18.34
N GLY A 591 21.07 8.92 -17.66
CA GLY A 591 22.42 9.47 -17.89
C GLY A 591 22.69 10.81 -17.22
N LYS A 592 21.77 11.32 -16.39
CA LYS A 592 21.95 12.54 -15.56
C LYS A 592 22.75 12.22 -14.30
N VAL A 593 23.99 11.77 -14.51
CA VAL A 593 24.83 11.18 -13.46
C VAL A 593 25.13 12.14 -12.31
N ASP A 594 25.37 13.42 -12.60
CA ASP A 594 25.71 14.40 -11.56
C ASP A 594 24.48 14.75 -10.70
N ASP A 595 23.29 14.83 -11.30
CA ASP A 595 22.03 15.00 -10.56
C ASP A 595 21.77 13.79 -9.64
N ALA A 596 22.05 12.57 -10.13
CA ALA A 596 21.93 11.35 -9.34
C ALA A 596 22.89 11.33 -8.14
N GLU A 597 24.16 11.72 -8.34
CA GLU A 597 25.16 11.79 -7.26
C GLU A 597 24.71 12.80 -6.19
N GLN A 598 24.26 13.99 -6.60
CA GLN A 598 23.80 15.04 -5.68
C GLN A 598 22.59 14.60 -4.86
N VAL A 599 21.58 13.98 -5.49
CA VAL A 599 20.36 13.57 -4.77
C VAL A 599 20.64 12.41 -3.81
N TYR A 600 21.50 11.46 -4.16
CA TYR A 600 21.90 10.40 -3.23
C TYR A 600 22.69 10.94 -2.04
N LEU A 601 23.64 11.86 -2.27
CA LEU A 601 24.40 12.50 -1.18
C LEU A 601 23.49 13.29 -0.25
N LEU A 602 22.53 14.04 -0.80
CA LEU A 602 21.53 14.74 0.00
C LEU A 602 20.67 13.75 0.80
N GLY A 603 20.24 12.65 0.18
CA GLY A 603 19.51 11.58 0.85
C GLY A 603 20.30 10.97 2.01
N ILE A 604 21.59 10.68 1.82
CA ILE A 604 22.48 10.14 2.88
C ILE A 604 22.61 11.12 4.04
N ASN A 605 22.73 12.41 3.74
CA ASN A 605 22.79 13.45 4.76
C ASN A 605 21.49 13.55 5.58
N ARG A 606 20.33 13.35 4.95
CA ARG A 606 19.00 13.41 5.61
C ARG A 606 18.66 12.11 6.35
N PHE A 607 18.97 10.96 5.75
CA PHE A 607 18.64 9.63 6.23
C PHE A 607 19.89 8.74 6.28
N PRO A 608 20.86 9.06 7.15
CA PRO A 608 22.11 8.30 7.22
C PRO A 608 21.90 6.83 7.62
N LYS A 609 20.75 6.51 8.21
CA LYS A 609 20.32 5.15 8.61
C LYS A 609 19.52 4.38 7.54
N ASN A 610 19.64 4.74 6.25
CA ASN A 610 19.09 3.94 5.16
C ASN A 610 20.21 3.34 4.28
N SER A 611 20.34 2.01 4.26
CA SER A 611 21.42 1.31 3.54
C SER A 611 21.30 1.40 2.01
N SER A 612 20.08 1.48 1.48
CA SER A 612 19.82 1.51 0.04
C SER A 612 20.42 2.74 -0.63
N LEU A 613 20.54 3.87 0.08
CA LEU A 613 21.17 5.08 -0.44
C LEU A 613 22.67 4.87 -0.70
N TYR A 614 23.37 4.17 0.18
CA TYR A 614 24.78 3.83 0.01
C TYR A 614 24.96 2.84 -1.14
N MET A 615 24.09 1.82 -1.23
CA MET A 615 24.13 0.84 -2.32
C MET A 615 23.96 1.51 -3.69
N ASN A 616 22.92 2.34 -3.84
CA ASN A 616 22.64 2.99 -5.13
C ASN A 616 23.72 4.02 -5.50
N LEU A 617 24.31 4.73 -4.54
CA LEU A 617 25.44 5.62 -4.79
C LEU A 617 26.71 4.84 -5.19
N ALA A 618 26.98 3.70 -4.56
CA ALA A 618 28.08 2.82 -4.96
C ALA A 618 27.87 2.27 -6.38
N ASP A 619 26.65 1.89 -6.72
CA ASP A 619 26.28 1.44 -8.07
C ASP A 619 26.46 2.55 -9.11
N LEU A 620 26.10 3.79 -8.78
CA LEU A 620 26.35 4.96 -9.63
C LEU A 620 27.86 5.18 -9.84
N TYR A 621 28.68 5.09 -8.79
CA TYR A 621 30.14 5.21 -8.94
C TYR A 621 30.75 4.06 -9.75
N ARG A 622 30.17 2.86 -9.66
CA ARG A 622 30.55 1.74 -10.53
C ARG A 622 30.25 2.05 -11.99
N MET A 623 29.09 2.64 -12.31
CA MET A 623 28.77 3.09 -13.66
C MET A 623 29.75 4.16 -14.16
N LYS A 624 30.24 5.04 -13.27
CA LYS A 624 31.31 6.03 -13.55
C LYS A 624 32.71 5.41 -13.60
N GLN A 625 32.86 4.10 -13.41
CA GLN A 625 34.14 3.39 -13.29
C GLN A 625 35.07 3.95 -12.19
N ASN A 626 34.49 4.58 -11.15
CA ASN A 626 35.25 5.14 -10.03
C ASN A 626 35.36 4.15 -8.87
N GLU A 627 36.24 3.17 -9.06
CA GLU A 627 36.42 2.05 -8.11
C GLU A 627 36.83 2.48 -6.70
N ALA A 628 37.55 3.60 -6.55
CA ALA A 628 37.94 4.13 -5.26
C ALA A 628 36.71 4.61 -4.45
N LYS A 629 35.83 5.38 -5.10
CA LYS A 629 34.59 5.85 -4.47
C LYS A 629 33.61 4.71 -4.20
N VAL A 630 33.55 3.67 -5.06
CA VAL A 630 32.72 2.48 -4.80
C VAL A 630 33.08 1.88 -3.44
N LYS A 631 34.36 1.59 -3.22
CA LYS A 631 34.83 1.03 -1.95
C LYS A 631 34.55 1.97 -0.77
N GLU A 632 34.85 3.25 -0.93
CA GLU A 632 34.64 4.26 0.12
C GLU A 632 33.17 4.27 0.61
N ILE A 633 32.21 4.28 -0.31
CA ILE A 633 30.78 4.32 0.04
C ILE A 633 30.31 3.00 0.64
N LEU A 634 30.76 1.86 0.12
CA LEU A 634 30.42 0.55 0.70
C LEU A 634 30.99 0.39 2.12
N ASP A 635 32.23 0.82 2.35
CA ASP A 635 32.85 0.79 3.68
C ASP A 635 32.08 1.71 4.66
N LYS A 636 31.70 2.93 4.22
CA LYS A 636 30.83 3.83 5.02
C LYS A 636 29.49 3.19 5.33
N GLY A 637 28.86 2.53 4.36
CA GLY A 637 27.62 1.79 4.56
C GLY A 637 27.78 0.69 5.60
N LEU A 638 28.84 -0.13 5.50
CA LEU A 638 29.11 -1.23 6.43
C LEU A 638 29.52 -0.77 7.83
N GLN A 639 30.09 0.42 7.99
CA GLN A 639 30.31 1.02 9.32
C GLN A 639 28.98 1.27 10.05
N ILE A 640 27.93 1.63 9.32
CA ILE A 640 26.60 1.92 9.88
C ILE A 640 25.76 0.63 9.96
N PHE A 641 25.88 -0.25 8.95
CA PHE A 641 25.12 -1.49 8.83
C PHE A 641 26.03 -2.71 8.70
N PRO A 642 26.79 -3.08 9.75
CA PRO A 642 27.75 -4.19 9.70
C PRO A 642 27.10 -5.58 9.54
N ARG A 643 25.76 -5.65 9.52
CA ARG A 643 24.97 -6.86 9.37
C ARG A 643 24.04 -6.83 8.15
N ASN A 644 24.28 -5.92 7.19
CA ASN A 644 23.48 -5.84 5.97
C ASN A 644 24.06 -6.76 4.88
N GLY A 645 23.35 -7.83 4.53
CA GLY A 645 23.84 -8.84 3.58
C GLY A 645 24.04 -8.26 2.17
N ALA A 646 23.16 -7.37 1.73
CA ALA A 646 23.26 -6.71 0.42
C ALA A 646 24.51 -5.83 0.27
N LEU A 647 24.94 -5.10 1.31
CA LEU A 647 26.19 -4.35 1.31
C LEU A 647 27.41 -5.26 1.27
N HIS A 648 27.40 -6.37 2.02
CA HIS A 648 28.45 -7.39 1.93
C HIS A 648 28.53 -8.01 0.53
N TYR A 649 27.38 -8.33 -0.07
CA TYR A 649 27.30 -8.83 -1.44
C TYR A 649 27.86 -7.83 -2.45
N ALA A 650 27.51 -6.56 -2.35
CA ALA A 650 28.03 -5.51 -3.24
C ALA A 650 29.56 -5.35 -3.11
N LEU A 651 30.10 -5.39 -1.88
CA LEU A 651 31.55 -5.35 -1.62
C LEU A 651 32.25 -6.61 -2.16
N ALA A 652 31.61 -7.77 -2.06
CA ALA A 652 32.13 -8.99 -2.63
C ALA A 652 32.28 -8.91 -4.16
N LEU A 653 31.24 -8.43 -4.85
CA LEU A 653 31.29 -8.23 -6.30
C LEU A 653 32.37 -7.21 -6.70
N TRP A 654 32.63 -6.22 -5.84
CA TRP A 654 33.73 -5.28 -6.04
C TRP A 654 35.10 -5.98 -5.95
N HIS A 655 35.35 -6.80 -4.92
CA HIS A 655 36.58 -7.58 -4.79
C HIS A 655 36.80 -8.54 -5.98
N VAL A 656 35.76 -9.24 -6.40
CA VAL A 656 35.83 -10.16 -7.55
C VAL A 656 36.26 -9.41 -8.83
N ARG A 657 35.70 -8.22 -9.09
CA ARG A 657 36.11 -7.39 -10.25
C ARG A 657 37.55 -6.91 -10.18
N LYS A 658 38.11 -6.75 -8.98
CA LYS A 658 39.52 -6.40 -8.76
C LYS A 658 40.48 -7.58 -8.89
N GLY A 659 39.96 -8.81 -8.95
CA GLY A 659 40.75 -10.04 -8.96
C GLY A 659 41.04 -10.60 -7.57
N ASP A 660 40.54 -9.95 -6.52
CA ASP A 660 40.70 -10.35 -5.11
C ASP A 660 39.67 -11.45 -4.75
N LYS A 661 39.80 -12.61 -5.39
CA LYS A 661 38.79 -13.67 -5.31
C LYS A 661 38.57 -14.18 -3.88
N LYS A 662 39.61 -14.23 -3.04
CA LYS A 662 39.53 -14.74 -1.66
C LYS A 662 38.66 -13.84 -0.78
N GLU A 663 38.89 -12.54 -0.87
CA GLU A 663 38.14 -11.50 -0.17
C GLU A 663 36.70 -11.46 -0.66
N GLY A 664 36.48 -11.57 -1.97
CA GLY A 664 35.14 -11.68 -2.56
C GLY A 664 34.35 -12.87 -2.01
N VAL A 665 34.97 -14.05 -1.93
CA VAL A 665 34.34 -15.25 -1.35
C VAL A 665 34.03 -15.07 0.14
N ALA A 666 34.92 -14.43 0.91
CA ALA A 666 34.68 -14.17 2.33
C ALA A 666 33.49 -13.21 2.56
N GLU A 667 33.37 -12.16 1.75
CA GLU A 667 32.23 -11.22 1.83
C GLU A 667 30.92 -11.87 1.34
N LEU A 668 30.95 -12.69 0.29
CA LEU A 668 29.79 -13.50 -0.13
C LEU A 668 29.34 -14.46 0.98
N GLN A 669 30.29 -15.08 1.69
CA GLN A 669 29.98 -15.97 2.81
C GLN A 669 29.26 -15.21 3.94
N LYS A 670 29.66 -13.97 4.24
CA LYS A 670 28.94 -13.11 5.19
C LYS A 670 27.54 -12.77 4.68
N ALA A 671 27.39 -12.43 3.39
CA ALA A 671 26.09 -12.12 2.79
C ALA A 671 25.10 -13.28 2.94
N ILE A 672 25.50 -14.52 2.64
CA ILE A 672 24.62 -15.69 2.81
C ILE A 672 24.40 -16.08 4.28
N GLN A 673 25.29 -15.73 5.20
CA GLN A 673 25.06 -15.93 6.64
C GLN A 673 24.01 -14.97 7.20
N LEU A 674 24.00 -13.74 6.68
CA LEU A 674 23.07 -12.69 7.10
C LEU A 674 21.70 -12.85 6.44
N GLU A 675 21.66 -13.24 5.17
CA GLU A 675 20.43 -13.42 4.39
C GLU A 675 20.42 -14.79 3.67
N PRO A 676 20.24 -15.89 4.41
CA PRO A 676 20.42 -17.24 3.88
C PRO A 676 19.36 -17.67 2.85
N SER A 677 18.19 -17.03 2.85
CA SER A 677 17.11 -17.26 1.87
C SER A 677 17.28 -16.47 0.58
N ASN A 678 18.29 -15.59 0.47
CA ASN A 678 18.50 -14.79 -0.74
C ASN A 678 19.16 -15.62 -1.86
N ALA A 679 18.40 -15.91 -2.92
CA ALA A 679 18.85 -16.74 -4.03
C ALA A 679 20.05 -16.13 -4.77
N ALA A 680 20.07 -14.81 -5.00
CA ALA A 680 21.16 -14.15 -5.71
C ALA A 680 22.50 -14.25 -4.96
N PHE A 681 22.47 -14.16 -3.62
CA PHE A 681 23.67 -14.29 -2.79
C PHE A 681 24.20 -15.73 -2.80
N ASN A 682 23.30 -16.70 -2.66
CA ASN A 682 23.66 -18.12 -2.72
C ASN A 682 24.18 -18.53 -4.09
N TYR A 683 23.54 -18.06 -5.17
CA TYR A 683 24.00 -18.29 -6.53
C TYR A 683 25.37 -17.66 -6.78
N GLY A 684 25.57 -16.39 -6.42
CA GLY A 684 26.85 -15.70 -6.56
C GLY A 684 27.98 -16.39 -5.80
N TYR A 685 27.71 -16.86 -4.57
CA TYR A 685 28.68 -17.63 -3.79
C TYR A 685 28.97 -19.00 -4.41
N ALA A 686 27.96 -19.70 -4.94
CA ALA A 686 28.14 -20.98 -5.60
C ALA A 686 28.99 -20.85 -6.88
N VAL A 687 28.75 -19.82 -7.71
CA VAL A 687 29.58 -19.53 -8.89
C VAL A 687 31.03 -19.26 -8.48
N ALA A 688 31.25 -18.42 -7.47
CA ALA A 688 32.60 -18.12 -6.99
C ALA A 688 33.34 -19.36 -6.44
N MET A 689 32.64 -20.27 -5.74
CA MET A 689 33.21 -21.54 -5.28
C MET A 689 33.50 -22.51 -6.43
N HIS A 690 32.60 -22.58 -7.42
CA HIS A 690 32.76 -23.42 -8.59
C HIS A 690 34.01 -23.02 -9.39
N ASP A 691 34.23 -21.71 -9.56
CA ASP A 691 35.41 -21.14 -10.22
C ASP A 691 36.73 -21.35 -9.44
N MET A 692 36.64 -21.69 -8.14
CA MET A 692 37.76 -22.09 -7.29
C MET A 692 37.96 -23.61 -7.23
N GLU A 693 37.42 -24.34 -8.22
CA GLU A 693 37.49 -25.81 -8.36
C GLU A 693 36.81 -26.60 -7.23
N ASP A 694 35.89 -25.98 -6.48
CA ASP A 694 35.07 -26.65 -5.46
C ASP A 694 33.62 -26.87 -5.93
N ALA A 695 33.48 -27.44 -7.13
CA ALA A 695 32.19 -27.66 -7.79
C ALA A 695 31.23 -28.51 -6.94
N GLY A 696 31.75 -29.48 -6.19
CA GLY A 696 30.96 -30.33 -5.30
C GLY A 696 30.27 -29.55 -4.19
N LYS A 697 30.98 -28.62 -3.53
CA LYS A 697 30.36 -27.77 -2.48
C LYS A 697 29.42 -26.74 -3.06
N ALA A 698 29.70 -26.19 -4.25
CA ALA A 698 28.80 -25.29 -4.95
C ALA A 698 27.45 -25.95 -5.25
N ILE A 699 27.46 -27.16 -5.81
CA ILE A 699 26.24 -27.92 -6.08
C ILE A 699 25.50 -28.26 -4.78
N ALA A 700 26.20 -28.79 -3.76
CA ALA A 700 25.57 -29.15 -2.50
C ALA A 700 24.92 -27.94 -1.79
N LEU A 701 25.51 -26.75 -1.93
CA LEU A 701 24.91 -25.51 -1.45
C LEU A 701 23.58 -25.20 -2.16
N LEU A 702 23.57 -25.24 -3.50
CA LEU A 702 22.38 -24.94 -4.29
C LEU A 702 21.27 -25.99 -4.12
N GLU A 703 21.63 -27.28 -3.99
CA GLU A 703 20.67 -28.35 -3.67
C GLU A 703 20.06 -28.13 -2.28
N ARG A 704 20.88 -27.78 -1.28
CA ARG A 704 20.40 -27.46 0.08
C ARG A 704 19.50 -26.23 0.09
N PHE A 705 19.85 -25.19 -0.68
CA PHE A 705 19.00 -24.01 -0.84
C PHE A 705 17.62 -24.43 -1.34
N THR A 706 17.57 -25.16 -2.45
CA THR A 706 16.31 -25.61 -3.06
C THR A 706 15.45 -26.43 -2.08
N LYS A 707 16.10 -27.29 -1.28
CA LYS A 707 15.42 -28.10 -0.26
C LYS A 707 14.87 -27.27 0.91
N THR A 708 15.53 -26.17 1.27
CA THR A 708 15.23 -25.39 2.48
C THR A 708 14.29 -24.23 2.20
N TYR A 709 14.52 -23.51 1.10
CA TYR A 709 13.85 -22.25 0.75
C TYR A 709 12.94 -22.36 -0.48
N GLY A 710 12.87 -23.56 -1.09
CA GLY A 710 12.08 -23.80 -2.30
C GLY A 710 12.84 -23.48 -3.59
N ASN A 711 12.14 -23.64 -4.71
CA ASN A 711 12.76 -23.50 -6.03
C ASN A 711 12.91 -22.03 -6.43
N ASP A 712 14.06 -21.72 -7.04
CA ASP A 712 14.35 -20.43 -7.64
C ASP A 712 14.92 -20.62 -9.05
N PRO A 713 14.49 -19.84 -10.08
CA PRO A 713 14.99 -20.02 -11.44
C PRO A 713 16.51 -19.89 -11.56
N SER A 714 17.13 -18.94 -10.84
CA SER A 714 18.58 -18.73 -10.90
C SER A 714 19.35 -19.93 -10.32
N ILE A 715 18.85 -20.47 -9.21
CA ILE A 715 19.42 -21.64 -8.53
C ILE A 715 19.26 -22.91 -9.37
N ILE A 716 18.06 -23.15 -9.93
CA ILE A 716 17.81 -24.32 -10.77
C ILE A 716 18.63 -24.25 -12.06
N ASN A 717 18.69 -23.09 -12.72
CA ASN A 717 19.52 -22.93 -13.92
C ASN A 717 21.02 -23.09 -13.58
N GLY A 718 21.46 -22.61 -12.41
CA GLY A 718 22.81 -22.87 -11.91
C GLY A 718 23.10 -24.35 -11.73
N LEU A 719 22.20 -25.12 -11.11
CA LEU A 719 22.31 -26.57 -10.96
C LEU A 719 22.35 -27.29 -12.31
N ILE A 720 21.49 -26.90 -13.26
CA ILE A 720 21.51 -27.45 -14.63
C ILE A 720 22.87 -27.22 -15.28
N SER A 721 23.41 -26.00 -15.20
CA SER A 721 24.72 -25.64 -15.75
C SER A 721 25.83 -26.47 -15.12
N PHE A 722 25.93 -26.49 -13.78
CA PHE A 722 27.01 -27.20 -13.09
C PHE A 722 26.96 -28.72 -13.32
N TYR A 723 25.77 -29.33 -13.37
CA TYR A 723 25.66 -30.74 -13.71
C TYR A 723 25.96 -31.03 -15.18
N SER A 724 25.71 -30.08 -16.08
CA SER A 724 26.10 -30.19 -17.49
C SER A 724 27.63 -30.18 -17.63
N ASP A 725 28.32 -29.28 -16.93
CA ASP A 725 29.78 -29.20 -16.89
C ASP A 725 30.40 -30.50 -16.36
N MET A 726 29.77 -31.11 -15.36
CA MET A 726 30.16 -32.42 -14.80
C MET A 726 29.71 -33.63 -15.64
N LYS A 727 29.01 -33.41 -16.77
CA LYS A 727 28.47 -34.47 -17.64
C LYS A 727 27.50 -35.44 -16.93
N GLN A 728 26.75 -34.96 -15.94
CA GLN A 728 25.75 -35.76 -15.20
C GLN A 728 24.35 -35.63 -15.81
N GLN A 729 24.13 -36.28 -16.95
CA GLN A 729 22.92 -36.11 -17.76
C GLN A 729 21.60 -36.38 -17.01
N GLY A 730 21.54 -37.41 -16.17
CA GLY A 730 20.33 -37.72 -15.39
C GLY A 730 19.91 -36.61 -14.41
N LYS A 731 20.89 -35.88 -13.85
CA LYS A 731 20.62 -34.71 -13.00
C LYS A 731 20.17 -33.50 -13.81
N VAL A 732 20.76 -33.28 -14.99
CA VAL A 732 20.33 -32.25 -15.94
C VAL A 732 18.86 -32.45 -16.32
N GLU A 733 18.47 -33.66 -16.68
CA GLU A 733 17.08 -34.02 -17.01
C GLU A 733 16.12 -33.80 -15.83
N TYR A 734 16.53 -34.20 -14.62
CA TYR A 734 15.74 -34.00 -13.41
C TYR A 734 15.47 -32.51 -13.15
N TYR A 735 16.49 -31.66 -13.12
CA TYR A 735 16.32 -30.23 -12.83
C TYR A 735 15.66 -29.48 -13.99
N SER A 736 15.87 -29.90 -15.24
CA SER A 736 15.14 -29.34 -16.40
C SER A 736 13.66 -29.64 -16.32
N LYS A 737 13.29 -30.87 -15.93
CA LYS A 737 11.89 -31.24 -15.68
C LYS A 737 11.32 -30.44 -14.51
N LEU A 738 12.05 -30.33 -13.40
CA LEU A 738 11.61 -29.54 -12.24
C LEU A 738 11.38 -28.07 -12.61
N ARG A 739 12.28 -27.46 -13.41
CA ARG A 739 12.12 -26.10 -13.91
C ARG A 739 10.81 -25.95 -14.69
N LYS A 740 10.54 -26.87 -15.61
CA LYS A 740 9.32 -26.87 -16.41
C LYS A 740 8.06 -27.08 -15.55
N ASP A 741 8.09 -28.03 -14.62
CA ASP A 741 6.95 -28.36 -13.77
C ASP A 741 6.59 -27.23 -12.79
N VAL A 742 7.58 -26.43 -12.37
CA VAL A 742 7.40 -25.27 -11.47
C VAL A 742 7.07 -24.00 -12.27
N PHE A 743 7.91 -23.65 -13.25
CA PHE A 743 7.92 -22.33 -13.89
C PHE A 743 7.33 -22.28 -15.30
N GLY A 744 7.03 -23.44 -15.89
CA GLY A 744 6.40 -23.55 -17.21
C GLY A 744 7.34 -23.47 -18.42
N TYR A 745 8.68 -23.41 -18.23
CA TYR A 745 9.67 -23.31 -19.32
C TYR A 745 10.98 -24.06 -19.04
#